data_AF-A0A397AUA1-F1
#
_entry.id   AF-A0A397AUA1-F1
#
_cell.length_a   1.000
_cell.length_b   1.000
_cell.length_c   1.000
_cell.angle_alpha   90.00
_cell.angle_beta   90.00
_cell.angle_gamma   90.00
#
_symmetry.space_group_name_H-M   'P 1'
#
loop_
_entity.id
_entity.type
_entity.pdbx_description
1 polymer ?
#
loop_
_entity_poly.entity_id
_entity_poly.type
_entity_poly.pdbx_seq_one_letter_code
_entity_poly.pdbx_strand_id
1 'polypeptide(L)'
;MEYVRQLNLVHMTKMEALLRIVTVDVPTIIFDHVPFSDQAVKYFFVYIMLQALAILWGFLFNLGTMVGENVIDIVTMPFLQASCVLFVHYAVIGIILGIGRTTWILTWQSLTNFPYIRRIMLRESSPQVVVLLSSIPILLLLVSLILVPSFCTNMDTAEVTNTLCKSSYIRYLTPSYPVFQRSLRLTTVIASTQFLQVVMEILPPWSSIIAKTGTHHLVVLGMSLAALNGCTILWTFEWLLRHGQVKTTSLSDLSQLRWETLGLVLLCLWMVWFLTLVCHSFPLSYASRTDDRSLSGFFRRLKVTFLTGQAIVFMRACVHPQMGFVHAQLELTIINLLLPLFYVFSLLVLRGFYLSSFRKVVVAAPLSLVLAYGIHRHAAIGKGHTYWIISLFLFGAFLRLLQPSRSLFSSADTQKGMKSHPTQRVALRFVLAASGIFTLFLLFMIGFGALTFLQREKEHFPAMATVQIDSDGRLDVRHASVVRLQLTLATASHPPIAPRPPHYASCGNRWFNLSLVDYALLSQAAYFNPQNNQLKDFVASVFPSASALPMFDIRLPENYTAHGSKVEFFEAYSKDLNVSVISVRGTDVGRFRDFIEDAKMYAEPVIFVILSSIFPTIRMWPDVTFSTLIELYHEMATMFGLTHEYWYYHELLQYVKSIHDRNVILTGHSLGSGQTYSKLVHDIAGQDMQVDRSRLHHESTCVLPEYDPVTMIDTQSGLIQRSPYTPPFVWSDVVVVSSITCDTPHLSMQLSCHMIQGTLCNLLQHCGDDRGRFSSCQFEHRITSLSQDVFEAVFVDVLSPTTLSGLLMAVALVLSLVRHKIITHRRLSVTASSPSPSNHKTSHDTSR
;
A
#
# COMPACT_ATOMS: atom_id res chain seq x y z
N MET A 1 -27.90 0.73 53.60
CA MET A 1 -27.70 -0.11 52.39
C MET A 1 -28.88 -0.03 51.43
N GLU A 2 -30.12 -0.28 51.85
CA GLU A 2 -31.28 -0.22 50.94
C GLU A 2 -31.54 1.20 50.36
N TYR A 3 -31.33 2.26 51.13
CA TYR A 3 -31.40 3.64 50.60
C TYR A 3 -30.40 3.90 49.46
N VAL A 4 -29.13 3.49 49.65
CA VAL A 4 -28.06 3.62 48.63
C VAL A 4 -28.40 2.80 47.39
N ARG A 5 -29.02 1.63 47.58
CA ARG A 5 -29.50 0.77 46.50
C ARG A 5 -30.56 1.49 45.64
N GLN A 6 -31.55 2.10 46.26
CA GLN A 6 -32.61 2.85 45.57
C GLN A 6 -32.04 4.07 44.81
N LEU A 7 -31.13 4.82 45.43
CA LEU A 7 -30.46 5.95 44.79
C LEU A 7 -29.68 5.52 43.53
N ASN A 8 -28.89 4.45 43.64
CA ASN A 8 -28.15 3.89 42.52
C ASN A 8 -29.06 3.38 41.40
N LEU A 9 -30.21 2.78 41.75
CA LEU A 9 -31.20 2.31 40.78
C LEU A 9 -31.80 3.47 39.97
N VAL A 10 -32.16 4.57 40.64
CA VAL A 10 -32.64 5.78 39.97
C VAL A 10 -31.55 6.41 39.09
N HIS A 11 -30.32 6.48 39.58
CA HIS A 11 -29.20 7.02 38.81
C HIS A 11 -28.93 6.20 37.53
N MET A 12 -28.82 4.88 37.66
CA MET A 12 -28.56 3.97 36.55
C MET A 12 -29.67 4.00 35.50
N THR A 13 -30.94 4.00 35.92
CA THR A 13 -32.08 4.05 34.97
C THR A 13 -32.15 5.37 34.20
N LYS A 14 -31.87 6.51 34.86
CA LYS A 14 -31.76 7.80 34.18
C LYS A 14 -30.60 7.84 33.18
N MET A 15 -29.46 7.26 33.54
CA MET A 15 -28.32 7.17 32.62
C MET A 15 -28.60 6.25 31.43
N GLU A 16 -29.29 5.11 31.65
CA GLU A 16 -29.74 4.27 30.55
C GLU A 16 -30.60 5.06 29.55
N ALA A 17 -31.56 5.84 30.04
CA ALA A 17 -32.44 6.66 29.20
C ALA A 17 -31.64 7.72 28.41
N LEU A 18 -30.72 8.42 29.06
CA LEU A 18 -29.85 9.41 28.41
C LEU A 18 -29.02 8.78 27.28
N LEU A 19 -28.38 7.65 27.57
CA LEU A 19 -27.55 6.94 26.59
C LEU A 19 -28.38 6.40 25.42
N ARG A 20 -29.60 5.89 25.68
CA ARG A 20 -30.54 5.44 24.63
C ARG A 20 -30.94 6.58 23.69
N ILE A 21 -31.19 7.78 24.21
CA ILE A 21 -31.52 8.95 23.38
C ILE A 21 -30.39 9.21 22.37
N VAL A 22 -29.15 9.25 22.85
CA VAL A 22 -27.97 9.54 22.02
C VAL A 22 -27.71 8.42 21.01
N THR A 23 -27.75 7.16 21.43
CA THR A 23 -27.30 6.04 20.59
C THR A 23 -28.39 5.41 19.72
N VAL A 24 -29.67 5.56 20.08
CA VAL A 24 -30.80 4.88 19.42
C VAL A 24 -31.78 5.88 18.80
N ASP A 25 -32.22 6.87 19.56
CA ASP A 25 -33.27 7.78 19.12
C ASP A 25 -32.74 8.78 18.08
N VAL A 26 -31.57 9.38 18.31
CA VAL A 26 -30.94 10.30 17.34
C VAL A 26 -30.73 9.65 15.95
N PRO A 27 -30.13 8.45 15.82
CA PRO A 27 -30.05 7.77 14.52
C PRO A 27 -31.41 7.46 13.90
N THR A 28 -32.44 7.22 14.70
CA THR A 28 -33.80 6.96 14.20
C THR A 28 -34.41 8.24 13.62
N ILE A 29 -34.29 9.37 14.32
CA ILE A 29 -34.74 10.68 13.87
C ILE A 29 -34.13 11.06 12.52
N ILE A 30 -32.82 10.80 12.33
CA ILE A 30 -32.12 11.05 11.05
C ILE A 30 -32.79 10.30 9.89
N PHE A 31 -33.16 9.02 10.10
CA PHE A 31 -33.84 8.24 9.07
C PHE A 31 -35.25 8.74 8.78
N ASP A 32 -35.97 9.19 9.80
CA ASP A 32 -37.36 9.63 9.66
C ASP A 32 -37.44 10.99 8.94
N HIS A 33 -36.44 11.87 9.11
CA HIS A 33 -36.44 13.21 8.53
C HIS A 33 -35.75 13.31 7.16
N VAL A 34 -34.87 12.37 6.82
CA VAL A 34 -34.10 12.40 5.56
C VAL A 34 -34.49 11.22 4.68
N PRO A 35 -35.41 11.38 3.71
CA PRO A 35 -36.00 10.27 2.96
C PRO A 35 -34.99 9.47 2.11
N PHE A 36 -33.87 10.08 1.71
CA PHE A 36 -32.81 9.43 0.93
C PHE A 36 -31.70 8.80 1.79
N SER A 37 -31.74 8.98 3.12
CA SER A 37 -30.65 8.58 4.02
C SER A 37 -30.36 7.08 4.01
N ASP A 38 -31.38 6.21 3.94
CA ASP A 38 -31.17 4.76 3.95
C ASP A 38 -30.38 4.26 2.73
N GLN A 39 -30.66 4.81 1.54
CA GLN A 39 -29.89 4.47 0.33
C GLN A 39 -28.50 5.09 0.38
N ALA A 40 -28.39 6.37 0.73
CA ALA A 40 -27.11 7.08 0.82
C ALA A 40 -26.15 6.39 1.80
N VAL A 41 -26.62 6.07 3.01
CA VAL A 41 -25.83 5.39 4.05
C VAL A 41 -25.35 4.01 3.59
N LYS A 42 -26.21 3.25 2.89
CA LYS A 42 -25.83 1.93 2.34
C LYS A 42 -24.74 2.05 1.28
N TYR A 43 -24.91 2.94 0.30
CA TYR A 43 -23.93 3.09 -0.78
C TYR A 43 -22.61 3.67 -0.29
N PHE A 44 -22.65 4.64 0.62
CA PHE A 44 -21.44 5.24 1.18
C PHE A 44 -20.66 4.24 2.06
N PHE A 45 -21.35 3.41 2.86
CA PHE A 45 -20.71 2.32 3.59
C PHE A 45 -20.03 1.33 2.63
N VAL A 46 -20.72 0.91 1.56
CA VAL A 46 -20.14 0.03 0.54
C VAL A 46 -18.95 0.68 -0.15
N TYR A 47 -19.02 1.98 -0.45
CA TYR A 47 -17.94 2.75 -1.05
C TYR A 47 -16.67 2.71 -0.19
N ILE A 48 -16.77 3.06 1.10
CA ILE A 48 -15.63 3.03 2.03
C ILE A 48 -15.03 1.63 2.12
N MET A 49 -15.86 0.60 2.25
CA MET A 49 -15.38 -0.77 2.36
C MET A 49 -14.69 -1.26 1.07
N LEU A 50 -15.17 -0.84 -0.11
CA LEU A 50 -14.53 -1.15 -1.40
C LEU A 50 -13.22 -0.37 -1.58
N GLN A 51 -13.16 0.89 -1.15
CA GLN A 51 -11.93 1.68 -1.17
C GLN A 51 -10.85 1.04 -0.30
N ALA A 52 -11.19 0.64 0.93
CA ALA A 52 -10.28 -0.08 1.81
C ALA A 52 -9.80 -1.42 1.22
N LEU A 53 -10.71 -2.16 0.56
CA LEU A 53 -10.34 -3.39 -0.15
C LEU A 53 -9.37 -3.11 -1.31
N ALA A 54 -9.57 -2.01 -2.04
CA ALA A 54 -8.76 -1.67 -3.20
C ALA A 54 -7.34 -1.22 -2.80
N ILE A 55 -7.21 -0.50 -1.68
CA ILE A 55 -5.92 -0.15 -1.07
C ILE A 55 -5.20 -1.42 -0.58
N LEU A 56 -5.92 -2.35 0.05
CA LEU A 56 -5.35 -3.66 0.41
C LEU A 56 -4.86 -4.46 -0.81
N TRP A 57 -5.55 -4.35 -1.96
CA TRP A 57 -5.08 -4.93 -3.23
C TRP A 57 -3.81 -4.24 -3.73
N GLY A 58 -3.72 -2.91 -3.63
CA GLY A 58 -2.50 -2.18 -3.94
C GLY A 58 -1.31 -2.70 -3.14
N PHE A 59 -1.50 -2.90 -1.84
CA PHE A 59 -0.48 -3.50 -0.98
C PHE A 59 -0.06 -4.92 -1.44
N LEU A 60 -0.99 -5.74 -1.95
CA LEU A 60 -0.65 -7.05 -2.53
C LEU A 60 0.22 -6.94 -3.78
N PHE A 61 -0.04 -5.99 -4.67
CA PHE A 61 0.79 -5.78 -5.86
C PHE A 61 2.23 -5.39 -5.48
N ASN A 62 2.41 -4.50 -4.50
CA ASN A 62 3.74 -4.20 -3.97
C ASN A 62 4.44 -5.44 -3.41
N LEU A 63 3.72 -6.23 -2.62
CA LEU A 63 4.24 -7.50 -2.11
C LEU A 63 4.68 -8.44 -3.25
N GLY A 64 3.98 -8.42 -4.38
CA GLY A 64 4.36 -9.14 -5.59
C GLY A 64 5.66 -8.66 -6.23
N THR A 65 5.93 -7.34 -6.24
CA THR A 65 7.22 -6.81 -6.73
C THR A 65 8.39 -7.31 -5.90
N MET A 66 8.25 -7.33 -4.58
CA MET A 66 9.27 -7.81 -3.64
C MET A 66 9.55 -9.31 -3.79
N VAL A 67 8.52 -10.11 -4.07
CA VAL A 67 8.71 -11.54 -4.37
C VAL A 67 9.60 -11.70 -5.60
N GLY A 68 9.39 -10.90 -6.66
CA GLY A 68 10.19 -10.93 -7.88
C GLY A 68 11.67 -10.63 -7.65
N GLU A 69 11.96 -9.59 -6.86
CA GLU A 69 13.31 -9.21 -6.45
C GLU A 69 13.99 -10.34 -5.66
N ASN A 70 13.30 -10.82 -4.62
CA ASN A 70 13.84 -11.85 -3.73
C ASN A 70 14.04 -13.21 -4.42
N VAL A 71 13.44 -13.46 -5.59
CA VAL A 71 13.64 -14.73 -6.32
C VAL A 71 15.12 -14.98 -6.60
N ILE A 72 15.89 -13.94 -6.93
CA ILE A 72 17.33 -14.05 -7.20
C ILE A 72 18.05 -14.64 -5.98
N ASP A 73 17.77 -14.09 -4.80
CA ASP A 73 18.40 -14.56 -3.56
C ASP A 73 17.85 -15.92 -3.13
N ILE A 74 16.54 -16.15 -3.23
CA ILE A 74 15.87 -17.41 -2.85
C ILE A 74 16.42 -18.59 -3.65
N VAL A 75 16.71 -18.41 -4.95
CA VAL A 75 17.26 -19.48 -5.80
C VAL A 75 18.67 -19.88 -5.38
N THR A 76 19.47 -18.95 -4.83
CA THR A 76 20.82 -19.24 -4.33
C THR A 76 20.85 -19.85 -2.93
N MET A 77 19.73 -19.79 -2.19
CA MET A 77 19.64 -20.31 -0.83
C MET A 77 19.55 -21.86 -0.81
N PRO A 78 20.04 -22.50 0.27
CA PRO A 78 19.77 -23.92 0.51
C PRO A 78 18.26 -24.21 0.49
N PHE A 79 17.85 -25.36 -0.07
CA PHE A 79 16.45 -25.74 -0.27
C PHE A 79 15.56 -25.53 0.98
N LEU A 80 16.07 -25.89 2.16
CA LEU A 80 15.33 -25.74 3.41
C LEU A 80 15.09 -24.26 3.77
N GLN A 81 16.12 -23.43 3.64
CA GLN A 81 16.03 -21.98 3.87
C GLN A 81 15.10 -21.33 2.84
N ALA A 82 15.26 -21.63 1.55
CA ALA A 82 14.39 -21.16 0.48
C ALA A 82 12.92 -21.54 0.72
N SER A 83 12.65 -22.78 1.12
CA SER A 83 11.30 -23.26 1.46
C SER A 83 10.71 -22.50 2.64
N CYS A 84 11.50 -22.22 3.68
CA CYS A 84 11.06 -21.43 4.82
C CYS A 84 10.75 -19.97 4.41
N VAL A 85 11.59 -19.33 3.60
CA VAL A 85 11.37 -17.96 3.09
C VAL A 85 10.10 -17.89 2.22
N LEU A 86 9.91 -18.84 1.30
CA LEU A 86 8.68 -18.91 0.48
C LEU A 86 7.44 -19.14 1.34
N PHE A 87 7.54 -19.93 2.41
CA PHE A 87 6.44 -20.11 3.36
C PHE A 87 6.10 -18.82 4.10
N VAL A 88 7.10 -17.99 4.46
CA VAL A 88 6.86 -16.67 5.04
C VAL A 88 6.03 -15.81 4.09
N HIS A 89 6.46 -15.68 2.83
CA HIS A 89 5.71 -14.93 1.81
C HIS A 89 4.28 -15.45 1.64
N TYR A 90 4.11 -16.78 1.59
CA TYR A 90 2.80 -17.42 1.52
C TYR A 90 1.91 -17.09 2.72
N ALA A 91 2.45 -17.13 3.95
CA ALA A 91 1.72 -16.81 5.17
C ALA A 91 1.25 -15.34 5.17
N VAL A 92 2.11 -14.42 4.73
CA VAL A 92 1.81 -12.98 4.62
C VAL A 92 0.70 -12.73 3.60
N ILE A 93 0.87 -13.21 2.36
CA ILE A 93 -0.15 -13.12 1.30
C ILE A 93 -1.47 -13.73 1.80
N GLY A 94 -1.40 -14.87 2.48
CA GLY A 94 -2.56 -15.58 3.04
C GLY A 94 -3.33 -14.78 4.09
N ILE A 95 -2.65 -14.06 4.98
CA ILE A 95 -3.29 -13.17 5.96
C ILE A 95 -3.99 -12.00 5.25
N ILE A 96 -3.30 -11.34 4.32
CA ILE A 96 -3.83 -10.17 3.60
C ILE A 96 -5.06 -10.58 2.78
N LEU A 97 -4.99 -11.69 2.04
CA LEU A 97 -6.14 -12.23 1.32
C LEU A 97 -7.28 -12.63 2.27
N GLY A 98 -6.97 -13.11 3.48
CA GLY A 98 -7.95 -13.40 4.53
C GLY A 98 -8.70 -12.15 5.02
N ILE A 99 -7.98 -11.05 5.22
CA ILE A 99 -8.53 -9.73 5.57
C ILE A 99 -9.38 -9.20 4.41
N GLY A 100 -8.86 -9.22 3.19
CA GLY A 100 -9.56 -8.73 2.00
C GLY A 100 -10.85 -9.51 1.73
N ARG A 101 -10.81 -10.84 1.88
CA ARG A 101 -12.01 -11.69 1.78
C ARG A 101 -13.06 -11.34 2.84
N THR A 102 -12.64 -11.11 4.07
CA THR A 102 -13.58 -10.79 5.16
C THR A 102 -14.20 -9.41 4.94
N THR A 103 -13.40 -8.44 4.49
CA THR A 103 -13.85 -7.12 4.04
C THR A 103 -14.91 -7.25 2.95
N TRP A 104 -14.63 -8.03 1.90
CA TRP A 104 -15.55 -8.31 0.80
C TRP A 104 -16.90 -8.87 1.28
N ILE A 105 -16.88 -9.86 2.17
CA ILE A 105 -18.11 -10.45 2.73
C ILE A 105 -18.91 -9.39 3.49
N LEU A 106 -18.25 -8.60 4.34
CA LEU A 106 -18.89 -7.54 5.11
C LEU A 106 -19.52 -6.45 4.22
N THR A 107 -18.82 -6.04 3.16
CA THR A 107 -19.31 -5.05 2.18
C THR A 107 -20.67 -5.45 1.64
N TRP A 108 -20.81 -6.66 1.11
CA TRP A 108 -22.05 -7.08 0.47
C TRP A 108 -23.14 -7.45 1.47
N GLN A 109 -22.76 -7.96 2.63
CA GLN A 109 -23.70 -8.21 3.72
C GLN A 109 -24.31 -6.91 4.26
N SER A 110 -23.59 -5.79 4.20
CA SER A 110 -24.07 -4.48 4.68
C SER A 110 -25.32 -3.98 3.95
N LEU A 111 -25.51 -4.35 2.66
CA LEU A 111 -26.67 -3.98 1.86
C LEU A 111 -27.99 -4.52 2.43
N THR A 112 -27.90 -5.70 3.05
CA THR A 112 -29.05 -6.39 3.67
C THR A 112 -28.96 -6.38 5.19
N ASN A 113 -28.20 -5.45 5.76
CA ASN A 113 -28.03 -5.26 7.21
C ASN A 113 -27.49 -6.52 7.92
N PHE A 114 -26.43 -7.09 7.37
CA PHE A 114 -25.62 -8.17 7.95
C PHE A 114 -26.37 -9.46 8.32
N PRO A 115 -27.08 -10.11 7.37
CA PRO A 115 -27.94 -11.26 7.65
C PRO A 115 -27.22 -12.46 8.26
N TYR A 116 -25.93 -12.63 7.96
CA TYR A 116 -25.10 -13.68 8.56
C TYR A 116 -24.84 -13.43 10.05
N ILE A 117 -24.46 -12.20 10.42
CA ILE A 117 -24.23 -11.85 11.82
C ILE A 117 -25.54 -11.94 12.60
N ARG A 118 -26.66 -11.49 12.01
CA ARG A 118 -28.00 -11.67 12.60
C ARG A 118 -28.33 -13.15 12.85
N ARG A 119 -28.06 -14.04 11.89
CA ARG A 119 -28.27 -15.48 12.05
C ARG A 119 -27.45 -16.06 13.21
N ILE A 120 -26.17 -15.67 13.31
CA ILE A 120 -25.29 -16.09 14.41
C ILE A 120 -25.89 -15.66 15.75
N MET A 121 -26.30 -14.39 15.87
CA MET A 121 -26.90 -13.83 17.09
C MET A 121 -28.25 -14.47 17.46
N LEU A 122 -29.00 -14.99 16.48
CA LEU A 122 -30.31 -15.60 16.71
C LEU A 122 -30.26 -17.10 17.01
N ARG A 123 -29.29 -17.83 16.44
CA ARG A 123 -29.29 -19.31 16.43
C ARG A 123 -28.06 -19.94 17.05
N GLU A 124 -26.93 -19.25 17.12
CA GLU A 124 -25.62 -19.87 17.38
C GLU A 124 -24.86 -19.24 18.56
N SER A 125 -25.10 -17.98 18.93
CA SER A 125 -24.59 -17.35 20.16
C SER A 125 -25.69 -16.64 20.91
N SER A 126 -25.48 -16.49 22.22
CA SER A 126 -26.13 -15.43 22.95
C SER A 126 -25.58 -14.07 22.47
N PRO A 127 -26.43 -13.08 22.18
CA PRO A 127 -25.99 -11.75 21.75
C PRO A 127 -24.96 -11.11 22.71
N GLN A 128 -25.00 -11.43 24.00
CA GLN A 128 -24.02 -11.00 25.00
C GLN A 128 -22.57 -11.42 24.65
N VAL A 129 -22.38 -12.63 24.10
CA VAL A 129 -21.05 -13.11 23.67
C VAL A 129 -20.53 -12.28 22.49
N VAL A 130 -21.41 -11.91 21.57
CA VAL A 130 -21.05 -11.07 20.42
C VAL A 130 -20.60 -9.68 20.88
N VAL A 131 -21.30 -9.09 21.86
CA VAL A 131 -20.88 -7.81 22.48
C VAL A 131 -19.48 -7.93 23.07
N LEU A 132 -19.24 -8.96 23.89
CA LEU A 132 -17.95 -9.16 24.55
C LEU A 132 -16.81 -9.35 23.54
N LEU A 133 -17.00 -10.19 22.51
CA LEU A 133 -15.99 -10.44 21.49
C LEU A 133 -15.73 -9.21 20.61
N SER A 134 -16.75 -8.40 20.33
CA SER A 134 -16.60 -7.16 19.56
C SER A 134 -15.77 -6.09 20.28
N SER A 135 -15.68 -6.15 21.62
CA SER A 135 -14.90 -5.21 22.43
C SER A 135 -13.40 -5.48 22.42
N ILE A 136 -12.98 -6.73 22.12
CA ILE A 136 -11.57 -7.15 22.23
C ILE A 136 -10.63 -6.29 21.37
N PRO A 137 -10.90 -6.07 20.06
CA PRO A 137 -10.03 -5.23 19.24
C PRO A 137 -9.94 -3.78 19.73
N ILE A 138 -11.04 -3.24 20.27
CA ILE A 138 -11.11 -1.87 20.80
C ILE A 138 -10.25 -1.76 22.05
N LEU A 139 -10.42 -2.69 23.01
CA LEU A 139 -9.64 -2.71 24.25
C LEU A 139 -8.15 -2.92 23.98
N LEU A 140 -7.79 -3.84 23.08
CA LEU A 140 -6.40 -4.06 22.70
C LEU A 140 -5.76 -2.77 22.19
N LEU A 141 -6.40 -2.10 21.22
CA LEU A 141 -5.85 -0.85 20.70
C LEU A 141 -5.79 0.24 21.76
N LEU A 142 -6.83 0.37 22.60
CA LEU A 142 -6.93 1.41 23.60
C LEU A 142 -5.85 1.24 24.68
N VAL A 143 -5.61 0.02 25.15
CA VAL A 143 -4.49 -0.31 26.05
C VAL A 143 -3.15 -0.02 25.38
N SER A 144 -2.98 -0.38 24.10
CA SER A 144 -1.76 -0.06 23.35
C SER A 144 -1.53 1.45 23.23
N LEU A 145 -2.57 2.24 22.95
CA LEU A 145 -2.48 3.71 22.85
C LEU A 145 -2.19 4.40 24.19
N ILE A 146 -2.46 3.76 25.33
CA ILE A 146 -2.13 4.27 26.67
C ILE A 146 -0.69 3.90 27.05
N LEU A 147 -0.36 2.62 26.94
CA LEU A 147 0.90 2.07 27.44
C LEU A 147 2.07 2.47 26.54
N VAL A 148 1.94 2.30 25.23
CA VAL A 148 3.07 2.46 24.30
C VAL A 148 3.71 3.85 24.35
N PRO A 149 2.97 4.97 24.25
CA PRO A 149 3.60 6.28 24.31
C PRO A 149 4.32 6.50 25.65
N SER A 150 3.72 6.01 26.74
CA SER A 150 4.28 6.16 28.09
C SER A 150 5.56 5.36 28.27
N PHE A 151 5.63 4.13 27.73
CA PHE A 151 6.82 3.28 27.78
C PHE A 151 7.93 3.75 26.84
N CYS A 152 7.59 4.17 25.63
CA CYS A 152 8.58 4.54 24.61
C CYS A 152 9.15 5.97 24.77
N THR A 153 8.56 6.83 25.61
CA THR A 153 9.05 8.20 25.84
C THR A 153 9.84 8.39 27.14
N ASN A 154 9.66 7.52 28.15
CA ASN A 154 10.19 7.76 29.50
C ASN A 154 11.36 6.84 29.92
N MET A 155 11.84 5.92 29.08
CA MET A 155 12.86 4.95 29.48
C MET A 155 14.08 4.94 28.54
N ASP A 156 15.19 5.52 29.01
CA ASP A 156 16.50 5.54 28.35
C ASP A 156 17.35 4.27 28.59
N THR A 157 16.87 3.25 29.32
CA THR A 157 17.81 2.33 30.00
C THR A 157 17.80 0.86 29.58
N ALA A 158 16.97 0.42 28.62
CA ALA A 158 17.00 -0.97 28.16
C ALA A 158 17.01 -1.08 26.62
N GLU A 159 18.09 -1.67 26.10
CA GLU A 159 18.35 -1.88 24.66
C GLU A 159 17.21 -2.63 23.96
N VAL A 160 16.61 -3.62 24.64
CA VAL A 160 15.46 -4.40 24.14
C VAL A 160 14.21 -3.51 23.96
N THR A 161 13.96 -2.59 24.90
CA THR A 161 12.80 -1.69 24.86
C THR A 161 12.96 -0.63 23.79
N ASN A 162 14.17 -0.09 23.64
CA ASN A 162 14.51 0.86 22.58
C ASN A 162 14.35 0.19 21.20
N THR A 163 14.80 -1.06 21.07
CA THR A 163 14.65 -1.85 19.85
C THR A 163 13.17 -2.11 19.54
N LEU A 164 12.34 -2.50 20.52
CA LEU A 164 10.90 -2.67 20.33
C LEU A 164 10.19 -1.36 19.91
N CYS A 165 10.51 -0.24 20.55
CA CYS A 165 9.90 1.06 20.27
C CYS A 165 10.33 1.63 18.92
N LYS A 166 11.55 1.34 18.44
CA LYS A 166 12.07 1.83 17.15
C LYS A 166 11.82 0.88 15.97
N SER A 167 11.82 -0.44 16.19
CA SER A 167 11.80 -1.44 15.11
C SER A 167 10.50 -2.26 15.02
N SER A 168 9.53 -2.07 15.92
CA SER A 168 8.25 -2.80 15.92
C SER A 168 7.07 -1.96 15.42
N TYR A 169 5.92 -2.62 15.19
CA TYR A 169 4.61 -2.01 14.90
C TYR A 169 4.20 -0.94 15.93
N ILE A 170 4.76 -1.06 17.13
CA ILE A 170 4.58 -0.17 18.28
C ILE A 170 5.05 1.25 17.98
N ARG A 171 6.03 1.45 17.06
CA ARG A 171 6.52 2.80 16.72
C ARG A 171 5.41 3.71 16.16
N TYR A 172 4.43 3.17 15.45
CA TYR A 172 3.29 3.93 14.93
C TYR A 172 2.34 4.46 16.00
N LEU A 173 2.42 3.87 17.20
CA LEU A 173 1.70 4.32 18.37
C LEU A 173 2.51 5.34 19.17
N THR A 174 3.74 5.66 18.77
CA THR A 174 4.60 6.65 19.44
C THR A 174 4.38 8.07 18.90
N PRO A 175 4.84 9.11 19.63
CA PRO A 175 4.74 10.49 19.17
C PRO A 175 5.50 10.80 17.87
N SER A 176 6.40 9.92 17.42
CA SER A 176 7.15 10.09 16.16
C SER A 176 6.25 10.09 14.92
N TYR A 177 5.03 9.51 15.02
CA TYR A 177 4.04 9.48 13.95
C TYR A 177 2.72 10.14 14.39
N PRO A 178 2.70 11.46 14.60
CA PRO A 178 1.59 12.15 15.28
C PRO A 178 0.26 12.05 14.53
N VAL A 179 0.29 12.09 13.19
CA VAL A 179 -0.92 12.01 12.35
C VAL A 179 -1.56 10.62 12.45
N PHE A 180 -0.78 9.56 12.34
CA PHE A 180 -1.26 8.19 12.42
C PHE A 180 -1.78 7.86 13.83
N GLN A 181 -1.02 8.25 14.86
CA GLN A 181 -1.42 8.10 16.25
C GLN A 181 -2.74 8.82 16.55
N ARG A 182 -2.90 10.07 16.07
CA ARG A 182 -4.14 10.85 16.22
C ARG A 182 -5.31 10.18 15.50
N SER A 183 -5.10 9.71 14.27
CA SER A 183 -6.12 9.00 13.48
C SER A 183 -6.57 7.69 14.16
N LEU A 184 -5.64 6.93 14.76
CA LEU A 184 -5.97 5.74 15.55
C LEU A 184 -6.80 6.07 16.79
N ARG A 185 -6.48 7.15 17.51
CA ARG A 185 -7.25 7.60 18.67
C ARG A 185 -8.67 8.00 18.27
N LEU A 186 -8.82 8.81 17.22
CA LEU A 186 -10.13 9.22 16.70
C LEU A 186 -10.96 8.02 16.23
N THR A 187 -10.32 7.08 15.52
CA THR A 187 -10.94 5.81 15.12
C THR A 187 -11.42 5.02 16.34
N THR A 188 -10.61 4.94 17.39
CA THR A 188 -10.97 4.25 18.65
C THR A 188 -12.17 4.90 19.32
N VAL A 189 -12.25 6.24 19.34
CA VAL A 189 -13.40 6.98 19.88
C VAL A 189 -14.68 6.67 19.10
N ILE A 190 -14.62 6.65 17.77
CA ILE A 190 -15.76 6.26 16.92
C ILE A 190 -16.15 4.81 17.25
N ALA A 191 -15.19 3.88 17.28
CA ALA A 191 -15.45 2.47 17.58
C ALA A 191 -16.04 2.26 18.98
N SER A 192 -15.57 2.98 19.99
CA SER A 192 -16.12 2.96 21.36
C SER A 192 -17.56 3.50 21.41
N THR A 193 -17.86 4.55 20.64
CA THR A 193 -19.23 5.09 20.53
C THR A 193 -20.17 4.08 19.87
N GLN A 194 -19.68 3.38 18.84
CA GLN A 194 -20.44 2.30 18.21
C GLN A 194 -20.60 1.09 19.13
N PHE A 195 -19.58 0.75 19.93
CA PHE A 195 -19.69 -0.28 20.96
C PHE A 195 -20.74 0.08 22.02
N LEU A 196 -20.78 1.34 22.44
CA LEU A 196 -21.83 1.81 23.34
C LEU A 196 -23.22 1.61 22.74
N GLN A 197 -23.43 1.96 21.47
CA GLN A 197 -24.69 1.68 20.78
C GLN A 197 -25.03 0.18 20.76
N VAL A 198 -24.03 -0.66 20.47
CA VAL A 198 -24.16 -2.13 20.51
C VAL A 198 -24.63 -2.60 21.89
N VAL A 199 -24.04 -2.08 22.98
CA VAL A 199 -24.44 -2.39 24.37
C VAL A 199 -25.88 -1.95 24.64
N MET A 200 -26.26 -0.73 24.25
CA MET A 200 -27.60 -0.17 24.56
C MET A 200 -28.74 -0.85 23.78
N GLU A 201 -28.49 -1.30 22.55
CA GLU A 201 -29.50 -1.95 21.72
C GLU A 201 -29.59 -3.46 21.96
N ILE A 202 -28.49 -4.11 22.32
CA ILE A 202 -28.47 -5.58 22.54
C ILE A 202 -28.81 -5.92 23.98
N LEU A 203 -28.29 -5.20 24.99
CA LEU A 203 -28.55 -5.60 26.36
C LEU A 203 -30.03 -5.44 26.74
N PRO A 204 -30.57 -6.34 27.60
CA PRO A 204 -31.88 -6.13 28.19
C PRO A 204 -31.89 -4.82 29.00
N PRO A 205 -33.09 -4.24 29.24
CA PRO A 205 -33.22 -3.05 30.07
C PRO A 205 -32.46 -3.19 31.38
N TRP A 206 -31.74 -2.15 31.81
CA TRP A 206 -30.87 -2.25 32.97
C TRP A 206 -31.67 -2.58 34.23
N SER A 207 -32.93 -2.15 34.32
CA SER A 207 -33.86 -2.53 35.38
C SER A 207 -33.97 -4.05 35.57
N SER A 208 -33.97 -4.83 34.48
CA SER A 208 -34.06 -6.30 34.51
C SER A 208 -32.75 -6.94 34.95
N ILE A 209 -31.60 -6.36 34.57
CA ILE A 209 -30.27 -6.79 35.02
C ILE A 209 -30.12 -6.53 36.52
N ILE A 210 -30.50 -5.34 36.94
CA ILE A 210 -30.43 -4.88 38.32
C ILE A 210 -31.32 -5.73 39.24
N ALA A 211 -32.53 -6.12 38.79
CA ALA A 211 -33.44 -6.95 39.58
C ALA A 211 -32.85 -8.31 39.98
N LYS A 212 -31.94 -8.86 39.17
CA LYS A 212 -31.26 -10.15 39.45
C LYS A 212 -29.87 -9.99 40.06
N THR A 213 -29.37 -8.77 40.19
CA THR A 213 -28.02 -8.49 40.70
C THR A 213 -28.05 -8.35 42.22
N GLY A 214 -27.12 -9.00 42.92
CA GLY A 214 -26.99 -8.90 44.37
C GLY A 214 -26.71 -7.47 44.84
N THR A 215 -27.19 -7.10 46.03
CA THR A 215 -27.12 -5.73 46.58
C THR A 215 -25.70 -5.18 46.62
N HIS A 216 -24.69 -5.99 46.96
CA HIS A 216 -23.29 -5.57 46.99
C HIS A 216 -22.78 -5.17 45.61
N HIS A 217 -22.99 -6.02 44.59
CA HIS A 217 -22.57 -5.74 43.21
C HIS A 217 -23.29 -4.52 42.64
N LEU A 218 -24.57 -4.33 42.96
CA LEU A 218 -25.33 -3.16 42.54
C LEU A 218 -24.79 -1.86 43.15
N VAL A 219 -24.40 -1.88 44.43
CA VAL A 219 -23.77 -0.72 45.08
C VAL A 219 -22.43 -0.39 44.42
N VAL A 220 -21.58 -1.39 44.16
CA VAL A 220 -20.30 -1.21 43.47
C VAL A 220 -20.52 -0.65 42.05
N LEU A 221 -21.46 -1.20 41.30
CA LEU A 221 -21.71 -0.82 39.92
C LEU A 221 -22.34 0.59 39.80
N GLY A 222 -23.23 0.95 40.73
CA GLY A 222 -23.81 2.29 40.82
C GLY A 222 -22.82 3.36 41.27
N MET A 223 -22.01 3.08 42.29
CA MET A 223 -20.98 4.02 42.78
C MET A 223 -19.85 4.22 41.76
N SER A 224 -19.42 3.16 41.08
CA SER A 224 -18.44 3.27 39.99
C SER A 224 -19.00 4.06 38.81
N LEU A 225 -20.28 3.91 38.46
CA LEU A 225 -20.94 4.75 37.44
C LEU A 225 -20.95 6.23 37.86
N ALA A 226 -21.31 6.54 39.10
CA ALA A 226 -21.32 7.90 39.61
C ALA A 226 -19.90 8.52 39.58
N ALA A 227 -18.88 7.76 39.97
CA ALA A 227 -17.48 8.17 39.91
C ALA A 227 -17.02 8.43 38.46
N LEU A 228 -17.36 7.53 37.52
CA LEU A 228 -17.04 7.69 36.10
C LEU A 228 -17.69 8.95 35.51
N ASN A 229 -18.98 9.18 35.82
CA ASN A 229 -19.67 10.39 35.40
C ASN A 229 -19.02 11.66 35.96
N GLY A 230 -18.68 11.66 37.25
CA GLY A 230 -17.95 12.77 37.88
C GLY A 230 -16.61 13.05 37.21
N CYS A 231 -15.82 12.00 36.94
CA CYS A 231 -14.54 12.12 36.25
C CYS A 231 -14.71 12.61 34.81
N THR A 232 -15.74 12.15 34.08
CA THR A 232 -16.04 12.61 32.72
C THR A 232 -16.46 14.07 32.70
N ILE A 233 -17.35 14.50 33.59
CA ILE A 233 -17.77 15.90 33.67
C ILE A 233 -16.57 16.80 33.99
N LEU A 234 -15.75 16.41 34.98
CA LEU A 234 -14.54 17.15 35.33
C LEU A 234 -13.58 17.23 34.13
N TRP A 235 -13.33 16.11 33.46
CA TRP A 235 -12.45 16.07 32.29
C TRP A 235 -12.99 16.95 31.14
N THR A 236 -14.29 16.91 30.85
CA THR A 236 -14.91 17.74 29.80
C THR A 236 -14.89 19.23 30.14
N PHE A 237 -15.15 19.58 31.40
CA PHE A 237 -15.10 20.96 31.86
C PHE A 237 -13.67 21.54 31.73
N GLU A 238 -12.66 20.80 32.18
CA GLU A 238 -11.25 21.15 32.02
C GLU A 238 -10.81 21.20 30.55
N TRP A 239 -11.35 20.33 29.69
CA TRP A 239 -11.09 20.37 28.26
C TRP A 239 -11.59 21.68 27.62
N LEU A 240 -12.79 22.15 28.02
CA LEU A 240 -13.36 23.42 27.57
C LEU A 240 -12.50 24.60 28.04
N LEU A 241 -12.07 24.60 29.31
CA LEU A 241 -11.21 25.64 29.88
C LEU A 241 -9.87 25.72 29.15
N ARG A 242 -9.24 24.58 28.85
CA ARG A 242 -8.00 24.51 28.04
C ARG A 242 -8.18 25.09 26.65
N HIS A 243 -9.30 24.82 25.97
CA HIS A 243 -9.58 25.41 24.65
C HIS A 243 -9.79 26.92 24.74
N GLY A 244 -10.38 27.40 25.84
CA GLY A 244 -10.49 28.83 26.14
C GLY A 244 -9.20 29.48 26.67
N GLN A 245 -8.09 28.74 26.75
CA GLN A 245 -6.82 29.16 27.38
C GLN A 245 -6.95 29.67 28.83
N VAL A 246 -7.94 29.19 29.56
CA VAL A 246 -8.18 29.54 30.96
C VAL A 246 -7.56 28.47 31.86
N LYS A 247 -6.63 28.86 32.73
CA LYS A 247 -5.97 27.96 33.70
C LYS A 247 -6.55 28.15 35.09
N THR A 248 -7.31 27.16 35.59
CA THR A 248 -7.98 27.24 36.91
C THR A 248 -7.60 26.12 37.87
N THR A 249 -7.11 24.97 37.40
CA THR A 249 -6.78 23.82 38.26
C THR A 249 -5.44 23.19 37.89
N SER A 250 -4.89 22.34 38.76
CA SER A 250 -3.65 21.58 38.50
C SER A 250 -3.78 20.61 37.32
N LEU A 251 -5.00 20.24 36.90
CA LEU A 251 -5.26 19.46 35.69
C LEU A 251 -4.97 20.28 34.42
N SER A 252 -5.13 21.61 34.48
CA SER A 252 -4.83 22.51 33.37
C SER A 252 -3.32 22.62 33.06
N ASP A 253 -2.46 22.26 34.02
CA ASP A 253 -0.99 22.26 33.87
C ASP A 253 -0.40 20.95 33.31
N LEU A 254 -1.21 19.90 33.14
CA LEU A 254 -0.74 18.65 32.53
C LEU A 254 -0.21 18.88 31.10
N SER A 255 0.85 18.18 30.72
CA SER A 255 1.29 18.17 29.32
C SER A 255 0.20 17.62 28.40
N GLN A 256 0.20 18.03 27.12
CA GLN A 256 -0.80 17.58 26.15
C GLN A 256 -0.88 16.05 26.07
N LEU A 257 0.27 15.37 26.06
CA LEU A 257 0.32 13.91 26.07
C LEU A 257 -0.38 13.31 27.30
N ARG A 258 -0.09 13.81 28.51
CA ARG A 258 -0.70 13.30 29.76
C ARG A 258 -2.20 13.57 29.80
N TRP A 259 -2.64 14.72 29.29
CA TRP A 259 -4.06 15.08 29.19
C TRP A 259 -4.82 14.12 28.26
N GLU A 260 -4.25 13.82 27.09
CA GLU A 260 -4.83 12.88 26.13
C GLU A 260 -4.84 11.45 26.68
N THR A 261 -3.77 11.01 27.35
CA THR A 261 -3.72 9.71 28.03
C THR A 261 -4.78 9.59 29.13
N LEU A 262 -5.03 10.65 29.91
CA LEU A 262 -6.09 10.66 30.92
C LEU A 262 -7.48 10.42 30.28
N GLY A 263 -7.76 11.07 29.14
CA GLY A 263 -9.00 10.84 28.39
C GLY A 263 -9.13 9.41 27.87
N LEU A 264 -8.05 8.82 27.38
CA LEU A 264 -8.03 7.42 26.94
C LEU A 264 -8.23 6.45 28.11
N VAL A 265 -7.57 6.67 29.26
CA VAL A 265 -7.77 5.86 30.47
C VAL A 265 -9.22 5.90 30.92
N LEU A 266 -9.83 7.09 30.91
CA LEU A 266 -11.25 7.25 31.25
C LEU A 266 -12.15 6.48 30.27
N LEU A 267 -11.86 6.53 28.97
CA LEU A 267 -12.57 5.73 27.96
C LEU A 267 -12.39 4.22 28.18
N CYS A 268 -11.20 3.78 28.58
CA CYS A 268 -10.94 2.38 28.96
C CYS A 268 -11.83 1.94 30.12
N LEU A 269 -11.92 2.76 31.16
CA LEU A 269 -12.71 2.46 32.36
C LEU A 269 -14.20 2.39 32.03
N TRP A 270 -14.70 3.27 31.15
CA TRP A 270 -16.06 3.18 30.63
C TRP A 270 -16.31 1.86 29.89
N MET A 271 -15.40 1.44 29.00
CA MET A 271 -15.51 0.16 28.28
C MET A 271 -15.56 -1.03 29.26
N VAL A 272 -14.68 -1.04 30.27
CA VAL A 272 -14.65 -2.09 31.30
C VAL A 272 -15.93 -2.09 32.14
N TRP A 273 -16.48 -0.92 32.46
CA TRP A 273 -17.74 -0.81 33.19
C TRP A 273 -18.91 -1.40 32.38
N PHE A 274 -19.03 -1.06 31.09
CA PHE A 274 -20.05 -1.66 30.22
C PHE A 274 -19.87 -3.18 30.07
N LEU A 275 -18.64 -3.68 29.98
CA LEU A 275 -18.39 -5.12 29.94
C LEU A 275 -18.77 -5.82 31.25
N THR A 276 -18.57 -5.16 32.39
CA THR A 276 -19.03 -5.66 33.69
C THR A 276 -20.55 -5.78 33.71
N LEU A 277 -21.26 -4.80 33.14
CA LEU A 277 -22.71 -4.87 32.97
C LEU A 277 -23.14 -6.02 32.05
N VAL A 278 -22.42 -6.25 30.94
CA VAL A 278 -22.65 -7.41 30.04
C VAL A 278 -22.49 -8.72 30.82
N CYS A 279 -21.46 -8.85 31.66
CA CYS A 279 -21.25 -10.03 32.50
C CYS A 279 -22.43 -10.30 33.45
N HIS A 280 -23.01 -9.26 34.05
CA HIS A 280 -24.20 -9.40 34.90
C HIS A 280 -25.48 -9.72 34.12
N SER A 281 -25.50 -9.57 32.80
CA SER A 281 -26.65 -9.89 31.96
C SER A 281 -26.75 -11.36 31.51
N PHE A 282 -25.69 -12.16 31.65
CA PHE A 282 -25.69 -13.58 31.25
C PHE A 282 -26.76 -14.46 31.94
N PRO A 283 -27.09 -14.26 33.23
CA PRO A 283 -28.14 -15.04 33.91
C PRO A 283 -29.56 -14.73 33.42
N LEU A 284 -29.74 -13.70 32.60
CA LEU A 284 -31.02 -13.39 31.97
C LEU A 284 -31.11 -14.18 30.66
N SER A 285 -32.18 -14.95 30.51
CA SER A 285 -32.56 -15.46 29.20
C SER A 285 -32.75 -14.25 28.30
N TYR A 286 -32.00 -14.22 27.20
CA TYR A 286 -32.18 -13.21 26.19
C TYR A 286 -33.59 -13.39 25.65
N ALA A 287 -34.49 -12.49 26.02
CA ALA A 287 -35.91 -12.67 25.76
C ALA A 287 -36.16 -12.87 24.26
N SER A 288 -37.15 -13.68 23.91
CA SER A 288 -37.60 -14.03 22.56
C SER A 288 -38.14 -12.86 21.72
N ARG A 289 -37.67 -11.62 21.99
CA ARG A 289 -38.04 -10.36 21.33
C ARG A 289 -37.09 -9.94 20.20
N THR A 290 -35.94 -10.58 20.01
CA THR A 290 -35.14 -10.35 18.80
C THR A 290 -35.71 -11.13 17.64
N ASP A 291 -36.67 -10.49 16.97
CA ASP A 291 -37.09 -10.90 15.64
C ASP A 291 -36.08 -10.37 14.60
N ASP A 292 -35.90 -11.01 13.44
CA ASP A 292 -34.89 -10.62 12.43
C ASP A 292 -35.04 -9.14 12.01
N ARG A 293 -36.28 -8.62 12.04
CA ARG A 293 -36.60 -7.20 11.80
C ARG A 293 -35.92 -6.26 12.79
N SER A 294 -35.91 -6.60 14.08
CA SER A 294 -35.31 -5.76 15.13
C SER A 294 -33.80 -5.64 14.95
N LEU A 295 -33.12 -6.77 14.70
CA LEU A 295 -31.68 -6.81 14.44
C LEU A 295 -31.32 -6.12 13.11
N SER A 296 -32.16 -6.23 12.09
CA SER A 296 -31.99 -5.48 10.84
C SER A 296 -32.05 -3.97 11.08
N GLY A 297 -32.99 -3.50 11.92
CA GLY A 297 -33.10 -2.09 12.32
C GLY A 297 -31.88 -1.58 13.10
N PHE A 298 -31.34 -2.40 13.99
CA PHE A 298 -30.08 -2.12 14.71
C PHE A 298 -28.91 -1.87 13.73
N PHE A 299 -28.64 -2.83 12.84
CA PHE A 299 -27.54 -2.69 11.87
C PHE A 299 -27.76 -1.52 10.89
N ARG A 300 -29.01 -1.13 10.65
CA ARG A 300 -29.34 0.07 9.88
C ARG A 300 -28.85 1.33 10.62
N ARG A 301 -29.15 1.46 11.92
CA ARG A 301 -28.69 2.59 12.77
C ARG A 301 -27.19 2.60 13.00
N LEU A 302 -26.56 1.44 13.15
CA LEU A 302 -25.10 1.33 13.37
C LEU A 302 -24.28 1.93 12.21
N LYS A 303 -24.80 1.85 10.98
CA LYS A 303 -24.17 2.49 9.81
C LYS A 303 -24.30 4.02 9.83
N VAL A 304 -25.33 4.57 10.46
CA VAL A 304 -25.47 6.03 10.59
C VAL A 304 -24.48 6.57 11.58
N THR A 305 -24.28 5.90 12.72
CA THR A 305 -23.29 6.32 13.71
C THR A 305 -21.87 6.22 13.17
N PHE A 306 -21.58 5.22 12.30
CA PHE A 306 -20.34 5.13 11.53
C PHE A 306 -20.07 6.41 10.72
N LEU A 307 -21.04 6.84 9.92
CA LEU A 307 -20.90 8.00 9.02
C LEU A 307 -20.92 9.33 9.76
N THR A 308 -21.80 9.44 10.76
CA THR A 308 -21.95 10.66 11.56
C THR A 308 -20.67 10.90 12.37
N GLY A 309 -20.07 9.85 12.94
CA GLY A 309 -18.78 9.95 13.63
C GLY A 309 -17.66 10.48 12.74
N GLN A 310 -17.54 9.96 11.51
CA GLN A 310 -16.57 10.45 10.53
C GLN A 310 -16.86 11.90 10.11
N ALA A 311 -18.11 12.24 9.85
CA ALA A 311 -18.51 13.60 9.49
C ALA A 311 -18.18 14.61 10.59
N ILE A 312 -18.43 14.28 11.86
CA ILE A 312 -18.07 15.13 13.00
C ILE A 312 -16.56 15.35 13.06
N VAL A 313 -15.76 14.28 12.95
CA VAL A 313 -14.30 14.37 12.99
C VAL A 313 -13.76 15.20 11.83
N PHE A 314 -14.27 14.97 10.63
CA PHE A 314 -13.88 15.72 9.43
C PHE A 314 -14.24 17.21 9.54
N MET A 315 -15.48 17.53 9.91
CA MET A 315 -15.91 18.92 10.08
C MET A 315 -15.12 19.63 11.18
N ARG A 316 -14.84 18.94 12.29
CA ARG A 316 -13.99 19.46 13.37
C ARG A 316 -12.58 19.78 12.86
N ALA A 317 -11.98 18.93 12.03
CA ALA A 317 -10.67 19.18 11.46
C ALA A 317 -10.69 20.33 10.43
N CYS A 318 -11.75 20.45 9.62
CA CYS A 318 -11.92 21.54 8.65
C CYS A 318 -12.05 22.91 9.33
N VAL A 319 -12.79 22.99 10.44
CA VAL A 319 -13.01 24.24 11.19
C VAL A 319 -11.79 24.60 12.06
N HIS A 320 -10.89 23.65 12.32
CA HIS A 320 -9.74 23.89 13.20
C HIS A 320 -8.73 24.85 12.55
N PRO A 321 -8.34 25.94 13.23
CA PRO A 321 -7.56 27.03 12.64
C PRO A 321 -6.16 26.62 12.15
N GLN A 322 -5.60 25.53 12.69
CA GLN A 322 -4.25 25.05 12.34
C GLN A 322 -4.23 23.85 11.40
N MET A 323 -5.37 23.23 11.08
CA MET A 323 -5.39 22.00 10.26
C MET A 323 -5.87 22.25 8.84
N GLY A 324 -7.00 22.95 8.71
CA GLY A 324 -7.66 23.19 7.42
C GLY A 324 -8.13 21.91 6.73
N PHE A 325 -8.60 22.06 5.48
CA PHE A 325 -9.21 20.99 4.69
C PHE A 325 -8.24 19.85 4.34
N VAL A 326 -6.99 20.18 3.98
CA VAL A 326 -5.98 19.22 3.52
C VAL A 326 -5.68 18.17 4.61
N HIS A 327 -5.43 18.61 5.84
CA HIS A 327 -5.19 17.70 6.96
C HIS A 327 -6.46 16.96 7.40
N ALA A 328 -7.64 17.59 7.29
CA ALA A 328 -8.91 16.93 7.56
C ALA A 328 -9.17 15.76 6.60
N GLN A 329 -8.86 15.95 5.31
CA GLN A 329 -8.98 14.92 4.29
C GLN A 329 -8.01 13.76 4.52
N LEU A 330 -6.76 14.05 4.89
CA LEU A 330 -5.75 13.05 5.26
C LEU A 330 -6.25 12.15 6.39
N GLU A 331 -6.73 12.75 7.48
CA GLU A 331 -7.28 11.99 8.61
C GLU A 331 -8.49 11.16 8.25
N LEU A 332 -9.43 11.74 7.48
CA LEU A 332 -10.62 11.03 7.04
C LEU A 332 -10.24 9.80 6.21
N THR A 333 -9.25 9.91 5.33
CA THR A 333 -8.72 8.79 4.54
C THR A 333 -8.14 7.69 5.43
N ILE A 334 -7.31 8.05 6.42
CA ILE A 334 -6.73 7.06 7.34
C ILE A 334 -7.83 6.40 8.19
N ILE A 335 -8.80 7.17 8.69
CA ILE A 335 -9.94 6.65 9.46
C ILE A 335 -10.80 5.71 8.60
N ASN A 336 -11.02 6.04 7.32
CA ASN A 336 -11.74 5.20 6.37
C ASN A 336 -11.03 3.88 6.06
N LEU A 337 -9.71 3.80 6.29
CA LEU A 337 -8.96 2.55 6.24
C LEU A 337 -9.02 1.76 7.54
N LEU A 338 -8.86 2.44 8.68
CA LEU A 338 -8.78 1.80 9.99
C LEU A 338 -10.13 1.25 10.46
N LEU A 339 -11.24 1.98 10.27
CA LEU A 339 -12.57 1.54 10.72
C LEU A 339 -13.02 0.21 10.08
N PRO A 340 -12.94 0.00 8.75
CA PRO A 340 -13.20 -1.31 8.15
C PRO A 340 -12.37 -2.44 8.76
N LEU A 341 -11.09 -2.19 9.05
CA LEU A 341 -10.22 -3.18 9.68
C LEU A 341 -10.75 -3.58 11.05
N PHE A 342 -11.30 -2.65 11.85
CA PHE A 342 -11.96 -3.00 13.11
C PHE A 342 -13.10 -4.01 12.93
N TYR A 343 -14.01 -3.78 11.99
CA TYR A 343 -15.10 -4.72 11.72
C TYR A 343 -14.58 -6.09 11.28
N VAL A 344 -13.54 -6.10 10.44
CA VAL A 344 -12.87 -7.32 10.00
C VAL A 344 -12.27 -8.06 11.19
N PHE A 345 -11.51 -7.38 12.04
CA PHE A 345 -10.90 -7.97 13.23
C PHE A 345 -11.95 -8.49 14.21
N SER A 346 -13.03 -7.75 14.49
CA SER A 346 -14.13 -8.21 15.34
C SER A 346 -14.77 -9.48 14.78
N LEU A 347 -14.97 -9.57 13.46
CA LEU A 347 -15.50 -10.78 12.83
C LEU A 347 -14.49 -11.94 12.82
N LEU A 348 -13.20 -11.66 12.67
CA LEU A 348 -12.14 -12.67 12.77
C LEU A 348 -12.03 -13.23 14.19
N VAL A 349 -12.14 -12.39 15.22
CA VAL A 349 -12.18 -12.81 16.63
C VAL A 349 -13.44 -13.65 16.89
N LEU A 350 -14.61 -13.20 16.40
CA LEU A 350 -15.85 -13.97 16.52
C LEU A 350 -15.71 -15.36 15.88
N ARG A 351 -15.20 -15.43 14.64
CA ARG A 351 -14.92 -16.69 13.97
C ARG A 351 -13.90 -17.52 14.74
N GLY A 352 -12.80 -16.93 15.18
CA GLY A 352 -11.76 -17.58 15.97
C GLY A 352 -12.34 -18.26 17.21
N PHE A 353 -13.15 -17.53 17.99
CA PHE A 353 -13.85 -18.03 19.16
C PHE A 353 -14.71 -19.26 18.86
N TYR A 354 -15.48 -19.23 17.77
CA TYR A 354 -16.32 -20.36 17.37
C TYR A 354 -15.56 -21.56 16.83
N LEU A 355 -14.45 -21.31 16.14
CA LEU A 355 -13.58 -22.38 15.65
C LEU A 355 -12.80 -23.02 16.81
N SER A 356 -12.54 -22.26 17.87
CA SER A 356 -11.81 -22.68 19.05
C SER A 356 -12.67 -23.45 20.06
N SER A 357 -12.28 -24.68 20.34
CA SER A 357 -12.61 -25.35 21.60
C SER A 357 -11.38 -25.28 22.49
N PHE A 358 -11.54 -25.23 23.81
CA PHE A 358 -10.42 -25.20 24.77
C PHE A 358 -9.35 -26.25 24.43
N ARG A 359 -9.76 -27.50 24.15
CA ARG A 359 -8.85 -28.59 23.75
C ARG A 359 -8.07 -28.28 22.47
N LYS A 360 -8.71 -27.63 21.49
CA LYS A 360 -8.07 -27.28 20.21
C LYS A 360 -7.09 -26.14 20.37
N VAL A 361 -7.40 -25.14 21.20
CA VAL A 361 -6.50 -24.01 21.47
C VAL A 361 -5.24 -24.48 22.19
N VAL A 362 -5.40 -25.32 23.22
CA VAL A 362 -4.28 -25.88 23.99
C VAL A 362 -3.33 -26.70 23.11
N VAL A 363 -3.81 -27.32 22.03
CA VAL A 363 -2.96 -28.05 21.07
C VAL A 363 -2.42 -27.13 19.98
N ALA A 364 -3.27 -26.31 19.36
CA ALA A 364 -2.91 -25.50 18.20
C ALA A 364 -1.94 -24.35 18.54
N ALA A 365 -2.09 -23.71 19.71
CA ALA A 365 -1.23 -22.60 20.12
C ALA A 365 0.25 -23.01 20.28
N PRO A 366 0.62 -23.99 21.12
CA PRO A 366 2.02 -24.38 21.27
C PRO A 366 2.60 -24.95 19.96
N LEU A 367 1.82 -25.75 19.22
CA LEU A 367 2.28 -26.28 17.93
C LEU A 367 2.58 -25.16 16.93
N SER A 368 1.73 -24.14 16.86
CA SER A 368 1.96 -22.98 16.00
C SER A 368 3.21 -22.19 16.36
N LEU A 369 3.46 -21.97 17.66
CA LEU A 369 4.62 -21.24 18.16
C LEU A 369 5.94 -22.00 17.91
N VAL A 370 5.95 -23.32 18.14
CA VAL A 370 7.14 -24.15 17.92
C VAL A 370 7.49 -24.23 16.43
N LEU A 371 6.49 -24.49 15.58
CA LEU A 371 6.72 -24.57 14.14
C LEU A 371 7.11 -23.20 13.55
N ALA A 372 6.47 -22.12 14.00
CA ALA A 372 6.85 -20.77 13.60
C ALA A 372 8.27 -20.40 14.01
N TYR A 373 8.72 -20.82 15.20
CA TYR A 373 10.10 -20.60 15.65
C TYR A 373 11.09 -21.34 14.75
N GLY A 374 10.79 -22.60 14.40
CA GLY A 374 11.58 -23.38 13.46
C GLY A 374 11.70 -22.70 12.10
N ILE A 375 10.57 -22.28 11.51
CA ILE A 375 10.55 -21.60 10.20
C ILE A 375 11.31 -20.26 10.27
N HIS A 376 11.07 -19.46 11.31
CA HIS A 376 11.73 -18.16 11.47
C HIS A 376 13.25 -18.31 11.57
N ARG A 377 13.73 -19.27 12.37
CA ARG A 377 15.17 -19.52 12.56
C ARG A 377 15.84 -20.00 11.28
N HIS A 378 15.20 -20.90 10.52
CA HIS A 378 15.75 -21.42 9.27
C HIS A 378 15.63 -20.46 8.09
N ALA A 379 14.65 -19.55 8.11
CA ALA A 379 14.52 -18.51 7.10
C ALA A 379 15.62 -17.44 7.23
N ALA A 380 16.27 -17.31 8.41
CA ALA A 380 17.30 -16.32 8.71
C ALA A 380 16.89 -14.85 8.43
N ILE A 381 15.57 -14.57 8.47
CA ILE A 381 15.03 -13.22 8.29
C ILE A 381 15.29 -12.45 9.59
N GLY A 382 16.21 -11.49 9.58
CA GLY A 382 16.71 -10.76 10.75
C GLY A 382 15.70 -9.87 11.51
N LYS A 383 14.39 -10.05 11.32
CA LYS A 383 13.33 -9.28 11.97
C LYS A 383 12.47 -10.16 12.87
N GLY A 384 12.47 -9.89 14.17
CA GLY A 384 11.74 -10.67 15.18
C GLY A 384 10.21 -10.68 15.03
N HIS A 385 9.62 -9.74 14.29
CA HIS A 385 8.15 -9.66 14.12
C HIS A 385 7.58 -10.72 13.18
N THR A 386 8.38 -11.20 12.23
CA THR A 386 8.01 -12.25 11.27
C THR A 386 7.60 -13.54 11.99
N TYR A 387 8.21 -13.85 13.14
CA TYR A 387 7.84 -14.96 14.01
C TYR A 387 6.35 -14.91 14.42
N TRP A 388 5.87 -13.75 14.89
CA TRP A 388 4.49 -13.60 15.37
C TRP A 388 3.47 -13.73 14.25
N ILE A 389 3.81 -13.21 13.06
CA ILE A 389 2.97 -13.29 11.86
C ILE A 389 2.80 -14.75 11.43
N ILE A 390 3.90 -15.51 11.35
CA ILE A 390 3.85 -16.94 11.01
C ILE A 390 3.08 -17.72 12.08
N SER A 391 3.30 -17.41 13.37
CA SER A 391 2.58 -18.04 14.48
C SER A 391 1.07 -17.86 14.34
N LEU A 392 0.60 -16.64 14.06
CA LEU A 392 -0.81 -16.33 13.88
C LEU A 392 -1.41 -17.06 12.67
N PHE A 393 -0.68 -17.11 11.55
CA PHE A 393 -1.11 -17.82 10.35
C PHE A 393 -1.28 -19.33 10.62
N LEU A 394 -0.25 -19.95 11.21
CA LEU A 394 -0.25 -21.36 11.57
C LEU A 394 -1.32 -21.70 12.60
N PHE A 395 -1.51 -20.86 13.61
CA PHE A 395 -2.58 -21.03 14.60
C PHE A 395 -3.96 -21.12 13.93
N GLY A 396 -4.25 -20.17 13.02
CA GLY A 396 -5.50 -20.19 12.24
C GLY A 396 -5.61 -21.38 11.28
N ALA A 397 -4.49 -21.90 10.75
CA ALA A 397 -4.47 -23.10 9.92
C ALA A 397 -4.75 -24.38 10.75
N PHE A 398 -4.10 -24.54 11.90
CA PHE A 398 -4.30 -25.69 12.78
C PHE A 398 -5.70 -25.73 13.39
N LEU A 399 -6.26 -24.57 13.77
CA LEU A 399 -7.66 -24.51 14.24
C LEU A 399 -8.64 -25.03 13.18
N ARG A 400 -8.38 -24.76 11.89
CA ARG A 400 -9.19 -25.25 10.77
C ARG A 400 -8.97 -26.74 10.51
N LEU A 401 -7.74 -27.22 10.60
CA LEU A 401 -7.40 -28.64 10.43
C LEU A 401 -8.06 -29.53 11.49
N LEU A 402 -8.13 -29.04 12.74
CA LEU A 402 -8.74 -29.74 13.87
C LEU A 402 -10.28 -29.66 13.89
N GLN A 403 -10.93 -29.29 12.79
CA GLN A 403 -12.40 -29.25 12.70
C GLN A 403 -12.98 -30.50 12.01
N PRO A 404 -14.09 -31.06 12.55
CA PRO A 404 -14.88 -32.02 11.79
C PRO A 404 -15.53 -31.34 10.57
N SER A 405 -15.70 -32.09 9.48
CA SER A 405 -16.09 -31.63 8.13
C SER A 405 -17.44 -30.90 8.00
N ARG A 406 -18.23 -30.81 9.08
CA ARG A 406 -19.54 -30.12 9.14
C ARG A 406 -19.49 -28.88 10.04
N SER A 407 -18.62 -27.93 9.72
CA SER A 407 -18.60 -26.61 10.35
C SER A 407 -19.45 -25.64 9.54
N LEU A 408 -20.55 -25.14 10.12
CA LEU A 408 -21.42 -24.07 9.58
C LEU A 408 -20.67 -22.73 9.38
N PHE A 409 -19.45 -22.61 9.91
CA PHE A 409 -18.51 -21.51 9.68
C PHE A 409 -17.62 -21.72 8.45
N SER A 410 -17.88 -22.76 7.66
CA SER A 410 -17.28 -22.89 6.35
C SER A 410 -17.59 -21.64 5.52
N SER A 411 -16.54 -21.17 4.87
CA SER A 411 -16.55 -20.23 3.75
C SER A 411 -17.72 -20.37 2.78
N ALA A 412 -18.19 -21.61 2.56
CA ALA A 412 -19.34 -21.91 1.72
C ALA A 412 -20.68 -21.52 2.36
N ASP A 413 -20.87 -21.70 3.66
CA ASP A 413 -22.11 -21.37 4.36
C ASP A 413 -22.26 -19.87 4.64
N THR A 414 -21.14 -19.13 4.76
CA THR A 414 -21.13 -17.66 4.78
C THR A 414 -21.64 -17.04 3.47
N GLN A 415 -21.43 -17.73 2.34
CA GLN A 415 -21.91 -17.33 1.01
C GLN A 415 -23.33 -17.85 0.69
N LYS A 416 -23.72 -19.04 1.18
CA LYS A 416 -25.06 -19.63 0.91
C LYS A 416 -26.24 -18.76 1.37
N GLY A 417 -26.04 -17.85 2.32
CA GLY A 417 -27.07 -16.91 2.78
C GLY A 417 -27.20 -15.62 1.96
N MET A 418 -26.30 -15.37 1.00
CA MET A 418 -26.29 -14.13 0.22
C MET A 418 -27.25 -14.24 -0.98
N LYS A 419 -28.30 -13.43 -1.01
CA LYS A 419 -29.07 -13.23 -2.25
C LYS A 419 -28.17 -12.56 -3.28
N SER A 420 -28.02 -13.18 -4.45
CA SER A 420 -27.16 -12.69 -5.54
C SER A 420 -27.69 -11.37 -6.08
N HIS A 421 -27.09 -10.25 -5.67
CA HIS A 421 -27.38 -8.95 -6.26
C HIS A 421 -26.68 -8.79 -7.62
N PRO A 422 -27.29 -8.10 -8.60
CA PRO A 422 -26.64 -7.81 -9.88
C PRO A 422 -25.28 -7.11 -9.71
N THR A 423 -25.22 -6.14 -8.79
CA THR A 423 -24.01 -5.39 -8.44
C THR A 423 -22.91 -6.29 -7.84
N GLN A 424 -23.28 -7.28 -7.03
CA GLN A 424 -22.35 -8.27 -6.50
C GLN A 424 -21.74 -9.13 -7.61
N ARG A 425 -22.52 -9.52 -8.63
CA ARG A 425 -21.99 -10.30 -9.77
C ARG A 425 -21.01 -9.49 -10.61
N VAL A 426 -21.32 -8.22 -10.85
CA VAL A 426 -20.41 -7.30 -11.57
C VAL A 426 -19.12 -7.14 -10.77
N ALA A 427 -19.22 -6.83 -9.48
CA ALA A 427 -18.05 -6.66 -8.64
C ALA A 427 -17.24 -7.96 -8.50
N LEU A 428 -17.88 -9.14 -8.45
CA LEU A 428 -17.18 -10.42 -8.43
C LEU A 428 -16.37 -10.64 -9.71
N ARG A 429 -16.88 -10.23 -10.88
CA ARG A 429 -16.11 -10.24 -12.13
C ARG A 429 -14.88 -9.35 -12.04
N PHE A 430 -14.99 -8.16 -11.45
CA PHE A 430 -13.84 -7.28 -11.20
C PHE A 430 -12.82 -7.92 -10.25
N VAL A 431 -13.26 -8.57 -9.18
CA VAL A 431 -12.35 -9.28 -8.26
C VAL A 431 -11.65 -10.46 -8.94
N LEU A 432 -12.38 -11.23 -9.76
CA LEU A 432 -11.80 -12.34 -10.53
C LEU A 432 -10.81 -11.82 -11.59
N ALA A 433 -11.14 -10.72 -12.26
CA ALA A 433 -10.23 -10.06 -13.20
C ALA A 433 -8.99 -9.54 -12.47
N ALA A 434 -9.15 -8.81 -11.35
CA ALA A 434 -8.04 -8.32 -10.53
C ALA A 434 -7.16 -9.45 -9.99
N SER A 435 -7.76 -10.56 -9.55
CA SER A 435 -7.02 -11.75 -9.14
C SER A 435 -6.26 -12.40 -10.29
N GLY A 436 -6.84 -12.42 -11.50
CA GLY A 436 -6.18 -12.90 -12.71
C GLY A 436 -5.00 -12.02 -13.09
N ILE A 437 -5.19 -10.69 -13.09
CA ILE A 437 -4.14 -9.69 -13.35
C ILE A 437 -3.02 -9.83 -12.32
N PHE A 438 -3.36 -9.92 -11.03
CA PHE A 438 -2.37 -10.10 -9.97
C PHE A 438 -1.60 -11.42 -10.10
N THR A 439 -2.27 -12.52 -10.48
CA THR A 439 -1.59 -13.80 -10.70
C THR A 439 -0.64 -13.71 -11.90
N LEU A 440 -1.08 -13.08 -13.00
CA LEU A 440 -0.25 -12.84 -14.18
C LEU A 440 0.94 -11.95 -13.85
N PHE A 441 0.72 -10.89 -13.06
CA PHE A 441 1.76 -10.01 -12.55
C PHE A 441 2.77 -10.76 -11.68
N LEU A 442 2.33 -11.59 -10.74
CA LEU A 442 3.23 -12.42 -9.94
C LEU A 442 4.06 -13.39 -10.79
N LEU A 443 3.42 -14.06 -11.76
CA LEU A 443 4.12 -14.97 -12.68
C LEU A 443 5.15 -14.22 -13.53
N PHE A 444 4.82 -13.01 -13.96
CA PHE A 444 5.72 -12.13 -14.70
C PHE A 444 6.93 -11.73 -13.84
N MET A 445 6.70 -11.26 -12.60
CA MET A 445 7.76 -10.89 -11.66
C MET A 445 8.66 -12.07 -11.30
N ILE A 446 8.10 -13.25 -11.04
CA ILE A 446 8.88 -14.48 -10.78
C ILE A 446 9.66 -14.89 -12.04
N GLY A 447 9.05 -14.82 -13.21
CA GLY A 447 9.69 -15.13 -14.49
C GLY A 447 10.88 -14.22 -14.77
N PHE A 448 10.72 -12.91 -14.56
CA PHE A 448 11.79 -11.93 -14.71
C PHE A 448 12.89 -12.11 -13.67
N GLY A 449 12.55 -12.45 -12.42
CA GLY A 449 13.54 -12.78 -11.39
C GLY A 449 14.38 -13.99 -11.79
N ALA A 450 13.75 -15.06 -12.29
CA ALA A 450 14.44 -16.24 -12.78
C ALA A 450 15.31 -15.98 -14.02
N LEU A 451 14.82 -15.19 -14.97
CA LEU A 451 15.60 -14.79 -16.15
C LEU A 451 16.79 -13.91 -15.76
N THR A 452 16.61 -12.99 -14.80
CA THR A 452 17.69 -12.17 -14.25
C THR A 452 18.79 -13.03 -13.62
N PHE A 453 18.39 -14.06 -12.85
CA PHE A 453 19.34 -15.03 -12.29
C PHE A 453 20.14 -15.74 -13.39
N LEU A 454 19.47 -16.23 -14.44
CA LEU A 454 20.14 -16.90 -15.56
C LEU A 454 21.06 -15.96 -16.36
N GLN A 455 20.64 -14.71 -16.60
CA GLN A 455 21.48 -13.70 -17.24
C GLN A 455 22.74 -13.41 -16.42
N ARG A 456 22.60 -13.34 -15.09
CA ARG A 456 23.72 -13.15 -14.17
C ARG A 456 24.67 -14.35 -14.14
N GLU A 457 24.14 -15.58 -14.08
CA GLU A 457 24.95 -16.81 -14.05
C GLU A 457 25.75 -16.99 -15.34
N LYS A 458 25.16 -16.63 -16.48
CA LYS A 458 25.82 -16.72 -17.80
C LYS A 458 26.59 -15.46 -18.22
N GLU A 459 26.56 -14.41 -17.40
CA GLU A 459 27.11 -13.08 -17.71
C GLU A 459 26.62 -12.52 -19.07
N HIS A 460 25.43 -12.92 -19.53
CA HIS A 460 24.89 -12.55 -20.85
C HIS A 460 23.92 -11.38 -20.75
N PHE A 461 24.38 -10.21 -21.19
CA PHE A 461 23.61 -8.97 -21.20
C PHE A 461 23.69 -8.35 -22.61
N PRO A 462 22.74 -8.65 -23.51
CA PRO A 462 22.80 -8.19 -24.89
C PRO A 462 22.68 -6.66 -24.97
N ALA A 463 23.56 -6.02 -25.75
CA ALA A 463 23.48 -4.59 -26.01
C ALA A 463 22.38 -4.33 -27.04
N MET A 464 21.22 -3.84 -26.60
CA MET A 464 20.08 -3.61 -27.50
C MET A 464 20.14 -2.24 -28.20
N ALA A 465 20.91 -1.29 -27.66
CA ALA A 465 21.17 -0.02 -28.32
C ALA A 465 22.53 -0.03 -29.03
N THR A 466 22.52 0.33 -30.30
CA THR A 466 23.72 0.43 -31.15
C THR A 466 23.70 1.73 -31.93
N VAL A 467 24.87 2.18 -32.34
CA VAL A 467 25.04 3.32 -33.23
C VAL A 467 25.94 2.93 -34.38
N GLN A 468 25.53 3.31 -35.59
CA GLN A 468 26.34 3.27 -36.80
C GLN A 468 26.60 4.70 -37.24
N ILE A 469 27.89 5.03 -37.44
CA ILE A 469 28.32 6.35 -37.87
C ILE A 469 28.88 6.19 -39.29
N ASP A 470 28.15 6.73 -40.27
CA ASP A 470 28.56 6.68 -41.67
C ASP A 470 29.63 7.73 -41.96
N SER A 471 30.48 7.48 -42.96
CA SER A 471 31.51 8.43 -43.42
C SER A 471 30.96 9.79 -43.84
N ASP A 472 29.68 9.84 -44.22
CA ASP A 472 28.97 11.03 -44.68
C ASP A 472 28.40 11.86 -43.52
N GLY A 473 28.73 11.53 -42.27
CA GLY A 473 28.27 12.25 -41.08
C GLY A 473 26.82 11.95 -40.69
N ARG A 474 26.30 10.78 -41.09
CA ARG A 474 24.99 10.27 -40.66
C ARG A 474 25.16 9.36 -39.45
N LEU A 475 24.36 9.58 -38.42
CA LEU A 475 24.32 8.78 -37.21
C LEU A 475 23.01 7.99 -37.21
N ASP A 476 23.08 6.67 -37.35
CA ASP A 476 21.95 5.74 -37.28
C ASP A 476 21.97 5.03 -35.93
N VAL A 477 21.17 5.53 -34.99
CA VAL A 477 20.99 4.95 -33.66
C VAL A 477 19.82 3.99 -33.71
N ARG A 478 20.05 2.72 -33.36
CA ARG A 478 19.03 1.68 -33.29
C ARG A 478 18.90 1.18 -31.87
N HIS A 479 17.68 1.14 -31.37
CA HIS A 479 17.39 0.60 -30.05
C HIS A 479 16.38 -0.54 -30.21
N ALA A 480 16.90 -1.77 -30.13
CA ALA A 480 16.29 -2.97 -30.68
C ALA A 480 15.89 -2.77 -32.17
N SER A 481 15.18 -3.71 -32.79
CA SER A 481 14.49 -3.45 -34.07
C SER A 481 13.29 -2.50 -33.94
N VAL A 482 12.99 -2.00 -32.72
CA VAL A 482 11.79 -1.23 -32.44
C VAL A 482 11.95 0.25 -32.76
N VAL A 483 13.11 0.82 -32.49
CA VAL A 483 13.35 2.25 -32.67
C VAL A 483 14.56 2.50 -33.54
N ARG A 484 14.39 3.40 -34.50
CA ARG A 484 15.46 3.93 -35.33
C ARG A 484 15.46 5.45 -35.29
N LEU A 485 16.61 6.02 -34.97
CA LEU A 485 16.87 7.45 -34.97
C LEU A 485 17.98 7.73 -35.97
N GLN A 486 17.69 8.58 -36.94
CA GLN A 486 18.66 9.06 -37.91
C GLN A 486 18.93 10.54 -37.68
N LEU A 487 20.17 10.87 -37.34
CA LEU A 487 20.66 12.25 -37.26
C LEU A 487 21.63 12.49 -38.41
N THR A 488 21.54 13.65 -39.04
CA THR A 488 22.54 14.10 -40.02
C THR A 488 23.29 15.29 -39.46
N LEU A 489 24.62 15.23 -39.47
CA LEU A 489 25.46 16.35 -39.02
C LEU A 489 25.36 17.52 -40.01
N ALA A 490 25.37 18.73 -39.47
CA ALA A 490 25.35 19.96 -40.24
C ALA A 490 26.71 20.15 -40.95
N THR A 491 26.64 20.54 -42.22
CA THR A 491 27.79 20.79 -43.07
C THR A 491 27.54 22.06 -43.89
N ALA A 492 28.55 22.55 -44.62
CA ALA A 492 28.37 23.72 -45.49
C ALA A 492 27.23 23.53 -46.53
N SER A 493 26.95 22.28 -46.93
CA SER A 493 25.86 21.94 -47.87
C SER A 493 24.52 21.65 -47.19
N HIS A 494 24.51 21.38 -45.87
CA HIS A 494 23.31 21.08 -45.09
C HIS A 494 23.28 21.96 -43.84
N PRO A 495 22.58 23.11 -43.87
CA PRO A 495 22.58 24.06 -42.77
C PRO A 495 21.96 23.44 -41.50
N PRO A 496 22.26 24.00 -40.30
CA PRO A 496 21.67 23.55 -39.06
C PRO A 496 20.13 23.61 -39.07
N ILE A 497 19.49 22.72 -38.31
CA ILE A 497 18.04 22.69 -38.16
C ILE A 497 17.55 24.06 -37.65
N ALA A 498 16.66 24.69 -38.42
CA ALA A 498 15.93 25.87 -37.98
C ALA A 498 14.75 25.45 -37.10
N PRO A 499 14.62 26.01 -35.88
CA PRO A 499 13.53 25.66 -34.98
C PRO A 499 12.17 26.08 -35.55
N ARG A 500 11.17 25.22 -35.40
CA ARG A 500 9.79 25.42 -35.88
C ARG A 500 8.86 25.72 -34.70
N PRO A 501 7.89 26.65 -34.85
CA PRO A 501 6.90 26.90 -33.81
C PRO A 501 5.93 25.71 -33.64
N PRO A 502 5.40 25.48 -32.42
CA PRO A 502 5.63 26.26 -31.19
C PRO A 502 7.01 25.98 -30.57
N HIS A 503 7.61 26.98 -29.93
CA HIS A 503 8.85 26.79 -29.17
C HIS A 503 8.52 26.43 -27.71
N TYR A 504 9.26 25.50 -27.12
CA TYR A 504 9.10 25.16 -25.71
C TYR A 504 9.75 26.21 -24.80
N ALA A 505 9.17 26.42 -23.62
CA ALA A 505 9.70 27.35 -22.62
C ALA A 505 11.12 26.98 -22.16
N SER A 506 11.49 25.70 -22.26
CA SER A 506 12.80 25.18 -21.88
C SER A 506 13.90 25.34 -22.95
N CYS A 507 13.56 25.69 -24.20
CA CYS A 507 14.55 25.77 -25.29
C CYS A 507 15.70 26.75 -25.00
N GLY A 508 15.40 27.87 -24.33
CA GLY A 508 16.39 28.88 -23.97
C GLY A 508 17.18 28.59 -22.69
N ASN A 509 16.80 27.54 -21.95
CA ASN A 509 17.44 27.24 -20.67
C ASN A 509 18.84 26.65 -20.87
N ARG A 510 19.75 27.04 -19.98
CA ARG A 510 21.13 26.58 -19.95
C ARG A 510 21.55 26.24 -18.54
N TRP A 511 22.21 25.11 -18.40
CA TRP A 511 22.86 24.70 -17.16
C TRP A 511 24.33 24.47 -17.47
N PHE A 512 25.22 25.26 -16.86
CA PHE A 512 26.66 25.20 -17.12
C PHE A 512 27.03 25.28 -18.62
N ASN A 513 26.32 26.15 -19.36
CA ASN A 513 26.48 26.33 -20.81
C ASN A 513 26.14 25.09 -21.67
N LEU A 514 25.40 24.13 -21.11
CA LEU A 514 24.79 23.02 -21.82
C LEU A 514 23.28 23.25 -21.96
N SER A 515 22.75 22.92 -23.15
CA SER A 515 21.32 23.00 -23.46
C SER A 515 20.58 21.73 -23.02
N LEU A 516 19.25 21.76 -23.04
CA LEU A 516 18.45 20.56 -22.82
C LEU A 516 18.75 19.46 -23.85
N VAL A 517 19.05 19.83 -25.09
CA VAL A 517 19.44 18.90 -26.16
C VAL A 517 20.79 18.23 -25.82
N ASP A 518 21.74 18.96 -25.22
CA ASP A 518 23.02 18.40 -24.79
C ASP A 518 22.82 17.30 -23.74
N TYR A 519 21.96 17.53 -22.74
CA TYR A 519 21.63 16.52 -21.73
C TYR A 519 20.86 15.34 -22.32
N ALA A 520 19.93 15.58 -23.25
CA ALA A 520 19.22 14.51 -23.95
C ALA A 520 20.16 13.61 -24.76
N LEU A 521 21.16 14.17 -25.45
CA LEU A 521 22.19 13.39 -26.16
C LEU A 521 23.02 12.53 -25.20
N LEU A 522 23.41 13.09 -24.04
CA LEU A 522 24.17 12.37 -23.02
C LEU A 522 23.33 11.28 -22.33
N SER A 523 22.03 11.51 -22.12
CA SER A 523 21.10 10.47 -21.65
C SER A 523 20.89 9.36 -22.69
N GLN A 524 20.84 9.68 -23.98
CA GLN A 524 20.80 8.68 -25.07
C GLN A 524 22.09 7.86 -25.10
N ALA A 525 23.24 8.50 -24.91
CA ALA A 525 24.54 7.85 -24.93
C ALA A 525 24.66 6.77 -23.83
N ALA A 526 23.94 6.92 -22.71
CA ALA A 526 23.98 5.97 -21.59
C ALA A 526 23.46 4.57 -21.95
N TYR A 527 22.71 4.45 -23.04
CA TYR A 527 22.23 3.15 -23.54
C TYR A 527 23.29 2.37 -24.32
N PHE A 528 24.34 3.01 -24.82
CA PHE A 528 25.39 2.31 -25.55
C PHE A 528 26.31 1.54 -24.61
N ASN A 529 26.79 0.38 -25.06
CA ASN A 529 27.76 -0.38 -24.29
C ASN A 529 29.07 0.41 -24.18
N PRO A 530 29.50 0.80 -22.95
CA PRO A 530 30.68 1.64 -22.76
C PRO A 530 32.01 0.89 -22.95
N GLN A 531 31.99 -0.45 -23.02
CA GLN A 531 33.18 -1.23 -23.36
C GLN A 531 33.52 -1.16 -24.86
N ASN A 532 32.52 -0.86 -25.69
CA ASN A 532 32.74 -0.65 -27.12
C ASN A 532 33.08 0.81 -27.39
N ASN A 533 33.81 1.07 -28.48
CA ASN A 533 34.12 2.44 -28.91
C ASN A 533 32.87 3.25 -29.29
N GLN A 534 31.72 2.60 -29.52
CA GLN A 534 30.44 3.24 -29.85
C GLN A 534 30.06 4.42 -28.95
N LEU A 535 30.21 4.30 -27.62
CA LEU A 535 29.93 5.40 -26.70
C LEU A 535 30.86 6.59 -26.94
N LYS A 536 32.17 6.32 -27.02
CA LYS A 536 33.19 7.35 -27.21
C LYS A 536 33.05 8.02 -28.57
N ASP A 537 32.83 7.23 -29.61
CA ASP A 537 32.67 7.68 -30.99
C ASP A 537 31.40 8.54 -31.15
N PHE A 538 30.30 8.14 -30.52
CA PHE A 538 29.07 8.93 -30.51
C PHE A 538 29.27 10.28 -29.81
N VAL A 539 29.82 10.28 -28.59
CA VAL A 539 30.02 11.52 -27.83
C VAL A 539 31.01 12.44 -28.54
N ALA A 540 32.10 11.91 -29.10
CA ALA A 540 33.06 12.70 -29.87
C ALA A 540 32.43 13.31 -31.15
N SER A 541 31.52 12.58 -31.80
CA SER A 541 30.85 13.04 -33.02
C SER A 541 29.82 14.14 -32.74
N VAL A 542 29.08 14.05 -31.63
CA VAL A 542 28.02 15.01 -31.27
C VAL A 542 28.50 16.15 -30.36
N PHE A 543 29.72 16.08 -29.84
CA PHE A 543 30.38 17.16 -29.09
C PHE A 543 31.80 17.42 -29.63
N PRO A 544 31.92 17.88 -30.89
CA PRO A 544 33.21 18.23 -31.46
C PRO A 544 33.81 19.43 -30.71
N SER A 545 35.12 19.40 -30.51
CA SER A 545 35.88 20.53 -29.94
C SER A 545 36.68 21.25 -31.02
N ALA A 546 36.93 22.54 -30.82
CA ALA A 546 37.85 23.31 -31.65
C ALA A 546 39.32 22.90 -31.42
N SER A 547 39.62 22.28 -30.27
CA SER A 547 40.91 21.65 -29.99
C SER A 547 40.95 20.22 -30.54
N ALA A 548 42.14 19.68 -30.80
CA ALA A 548 42.32 18.27 -31.21
C ALA A 548 41.86 17.24 -30.14
N LEU A 549 41.42 17.70 -28.96
CA LEU A 549 40.90 16.88 -27.87
C LEU A 549 39.37 16.98 -27.81
N PRO A 550 38.65 15.88 -27.53
CA PRO A 550 37.18 15.90 -27.42
C PRO A 550 36.70 16.80 -26.28
N MET A 551 35.52 17.41 -26.43
CA MET A 551 34.93 18.31 -25.42
C MET A 551 34.66 17.61 -24.08
N PHE A 552 34.35 16.31 -24.15
CA PHE A 552 34.09 15.45 -22.99
C PHE A 552 35.07 14.27 -22.98
N ASP A 553 35.67 14.06 -21.82
CA ASP A 553 36.44 12.87 -21.47
C ASP A 553 35.49 11.84 -20.83
N ILE A 554 35.38 10.65 -21.43
CA ILE A 554 34.49 9.59 -20.97
C ILE A 554 35.21 8.72 -19.94
N ARG A 555 34.71 8.77 -18.70
CA ARG A 555 35.24 8.03 -17.56
C ARG A 555 34.22 7.01 -17.07
N LEU A 556 34.73 5.83 -16.75
CA LEU A 556 33.96 4.73 -16.17
C LEU A 556 34.41 4.52 -14.72
N PRO A 557 33.51 4.16 -13.81
CA PRO A 557 33.89 3.82 -12.44
C PRO A 557 34.84 2.62 -12.41
N GLU A 558 35.78 2.58 -11.45
CA GLU A 558 36.82 1.54 -11.37
C GLU A 558 36.26 0.11 -11.23
N ASN A 559 35.07 -0.06 -10.64
CA ASN A 559 34.35 -1.33 -10.51
C ASN A 559 33.30 -1.56 -11.61
N TYR A 560 33.40 -0.86 -12.75
CA TYR A 560 32.45 -0.99 -13.85
C TYR A 560 32.49 -2.42 -14.41
N THR A 561 31.44 -3.18 -14.15
CA THR A 561 31.24 -4.51 -14.74
C THR A 561 30.12 -4.38 -15.78
N ALA A 562 30.44 -4.50 -17.07
CA ALA A 562 29.43 -4.56 -18.14
C ALA A 562 28.48 -5.75 -17.99
N HIS A 563 28.87 -6.73 -17.16
CA HIS A 563 28.11 -7.92 -16.78
C HIS A 563 27.59 -7.84 -15.33
N GLY A 564 27.69 -6.66 -14.73
CA GLY A 564 27.24 -6.40 -13.37
C GLY A 564 25.72 -6.29 -13.29
N SER A 565 25.15 -6.80 -12.20
CA SER A 565 23.72 -6.65 -11.93
C SER A 565 23.35 -5.26 -11.38
N LYS A 566 24.20 -4.23 -11.51
CA LYS A 566 24.08 -2.94 -10.82
C LYS A 566 23.73 -1.79 -11.78
N VAL A 567 23.48 -0.60 -11.25
CA VAL A 567 23.20 0.61 -12.04
C VAL A 567 24.35 0.89 -13.00
N GLU A 568 24.03 1.07 -14.28
CA GLU A 568 25.02 1.47 -15.28
C GLU A 568 24.98 2.98 -15.51
N PHE A 569 26.15 3.58 -15.40
CA PHE A 569 26.35 5.00 -15.63
C PHE A 569 27.76 5.24 -16.16
N PHE A 570 27.95 6.37 -16.82
CA PHE A 570 29.28 6.89 -17.19
C PHE A 570 29.38 8.37 -16.82
N GLU A 571 30.60 8.86 -16.68
CA GLU A 571 30.89 10.27 -16.50
C GLU A 571 31.42 10.86 -17.80
N ALA A 572 30.79 11.94 -18.27
CA ALA A 572 31.32 12.85 -19.28
C ALA A 572 31.89 14.08 -18.59
N TYR A 573 33.21 14.14 -18.46
CA TYR A 573 33.90 15.27 -17.85
C TYR A 573 34.34 16.28 -18.91
N SER A 574 33.90 17.53 -18.78
CA SER A 574 34.42 18.64 -19.58
C SER A 574 35.35 19.50 -18.74
N LYS A 575 36.63 19.55 -19.16
CA LYS A 575 37.64 20.41 -18.54
C LYS A 575 37.33 21.89 -18.78
N ASP A 576 36.79 22.22 -19.95
CA ASP A 576 36.49 23.61 -20.35
C ASP A 576 35.33 24.21 -19.56
N LEU A 577 34.31 23.38 -19.24
CA LEU A 577 33.15 23.79 -18.45
C LEU A 577 33.33 23.57 -16.94
N ASN A 578 34.42 22.90 -16.53
CA ASN A 578 34.64 22.42 -15.17
C ASN A 578 33.40 21.70 -14.59
N VAL A 579 32.84 20.79 -15.40
CA VAL A 579 31.61 20.05 -15.07
C VAL A 579 31.73 18.58 -15.43
N SER A 580 31.23 17.71 -14.56
CA SER A 580 31.05 16.30 -14.82
C SER A 580 29.56 15.99 -14.95
N VAL A 581 29.17 15.53 -16.14
CA VAL A 581 27.81 15.05 -16.38
C VAL A 581 27.82 13.54 -16.20
N ILE A 582 27.04 13.06 -15.23
CA ILE A 582 26.89 11.65 -14.94
C ILE A 582 25.59 11.19 -15.54
N SER A 583 25.71 10.41 -16.61
CA SER A 583 24.58 9.90 -17.37
C SER A 583 24.24 8.51 -16.89
N VAL A 584 23.04 8.35 -16.37
CA VAL A 584 22.51 7.09 -15.83
C VAL A 584 21.61 6.45 -16.87
N ARG A 585 21.86 5.17 -17.17
CA ARG A 585 21.05 4.43 -18.14
C ARG A 585 19.65 4.15 -17.57
N GLY A 586 18.63 4.28 -18.42
CA GLY A 586 17.29 3.78 -18.12
C GLY A 586 17.09 2.31 -18.46
N THR A 587 15.83 1.90 -18.60
CA THR A 587 15.43 0.51 -18.83
C THR A 587 15.90 0.02 -20.20
N ASP A 588 16.66 -1.08 -20.22
CA ASP A 588 16.99 -1.82 -21.44
C ASP A 588 16.11 -3.07 -21.57
N VAL A 589 15.47 -3.25 -22.73
CA VAL A 589 14.63 -4.43 -23.03
C VAL A 589 15.40 -5.75 -22.98
N GLY A 590 16.73 -5.70 -23.12
CA GLY A 590 17.62 -6.86 -22.99
C GLY A 590 17.92 -7.26 -21.55
N ARG A 591 17.51 -6.48 -20.54
CA ARG A 591 17.85 -6.71 -19.13
C ARG A 591 16.61 -6.84 -18.25
N PHE A 592 16.28 -8.05 -17.83
CA PHE A 592 15.07 -8.29 -17.02
C PHE A 592 15.11 -7.64 -15.64
N ARG A 593 16.30 -7.39 -15.11
CA ARG A 593 16.46 -6.67 -13.83
C ARG A 593 15.90 -5.26 -13.91
N ASP A 594 16.10 -4.55 -15.03
CA ASP A 594 15.64 -3.16 -15.17
C ASP A 594 14.11 -3.08 -15.09
N PHE A 595 13.40 -4.08 -15.64
CA PHE A 595 11.94 -4.18 -15.48
C PHE A 595 11.49 -4.46 -14.04
N ILE A 596 12.28 -5.22 -13.27
CA ILE A 596 11.98 -5.45 -11.84
C ILE A 596 12.16 -4.15 -11.07
N GLU A 597 13.21 -3.38 -11.36
CA GLU A 597 13.44 -2.07 -10.74
C GLU A 597 12.37 -1.04 -11.15
N ASP A 598 11.91 -1.03 -12.40
CA ASP A 598 10.75 -0.24 -12.84
C ASP A 598 9.50 -0.60 -12.04
N ALA A 599 9.20 -1.90 -11.91
CA ALA A 599 8.05 -2.35 -11.14
C ALA A 599 8.17 -1.94 -9.67
N LYS A 600 9.37 -2.01 -9.07
CA LYS A 600 9.61 -1.55 -7.69
C LYS A 600 9.38 -0.05 -7.53
N MET A 601 9.88 0.75 -8.47
CA MET A 601 9.80 2.22 -8.39
C MET A 601 8.38 2.73 -8.66
N TYR A 602 7.67 2.14 -9.63
CA TYR A 602 6.43 2.69 -10.15
C TYR A 602 5.17 1.92 -9.76
N ALA A 603 5.24 0.71 -9.18
CA ALA A 603 4.04 -0.04 -8.80
C ALA A 603 3.10 0.79 -7.92
N GLU A 604 3.64 1.46 -6.91
CA GLU A 604 2.87 2.28 -5.97
C GLU A 604 2.09 3.41 -6.65
N PRO A 605 2.73 4.35 -7.37
CA PRO A 605 2.02 5.38 -8.13
C PRO A 605 1.01 4.82 -9.14
N VAL A 606 1.39 3.78 -9.91
CA VAL A 606 0.51 3.16 -10.92
C VAL A 606 -0.77 2.63 -10.31
N ILE A 607 -0.64 1.91 -9.18
CA ILE A 607 -1.77 1.39 -8.42
C ILE A 607 -2.69 2.55 -8.03
N PHE A 608 -2.15 3.63 -7.47
CA PHE A 608 -2.97 4.76 -7.06
C PHE A 608 -3.65 5.47 -8.23
N VAL A 609 -3.01 5.58 -9.40
CA VAL A 609 -3.63 6.12 -10.62
C VAL A 609 -4.81 5.25 -11.07
N ILE A 610 -4.63 3.91 -11.10
CA ILE A 610 -5.71 2.96 -11.42
C ILE A 610 -6.84 3.09 -10.40
N LEU A 611 -6.51 3.11 -9.11
CA LEU A 611 -7.49 3.26 -8.04
C LEU A 611 -8.23 4.59 -8.14
N SER A 612 -7.57 5.68 -8.52
CA SER A 612 -8.17 7.01 -8.68
C SER A 612 -9.20 7.07 -9.80
N SER A 613 -9.09 6.19 -10.79
CA SER A 613 -10.06 6.08 -11.89
C SER A 613 -11.31 5.32 -11.46
N ILE A 614 -11.20 4.42 -10.48
CA ILE A 614 -12.33 3.67 -9.89
C ILE A 614 -12.97 4.45 -8.73
N PHE A 615 -12.15 5.11 -7.92
CA PHE A 615 -12.54 5.87 -6.74
C PHE A 615 -12.12 7.34 -6.91
N PRO A 616 -13.00 8.19 -7.47
CA PRO A 616 -12.67 9.59 -7.74
C PRO A 616 -12.20 10.39 -6.52
N THR A 617 -12.56 9.97 -5.31
CA THR A 617 -12.10 10.61 -4.07
C THR A 617 -10.58 10.56 -3.89
N ILE A 618 -9.90 9.57 -4.47
CA ILE A 618 -8.44 9.47 -4.45
C ILE A 618 -7.80 10.60 -5.27
N ARG A 619 -8.45 11.08 -6.34
CA ARG A 619 -7.96 12.24 -7.11
C ARG A 619 -7.98 13.54 -6.32
N MET A 620 -8.77 13.60 -5.25
CA MET A 620 -8.86 14.75 -4.36
C MET A 620 -7.90 14.64 -3.17
N TRP A 621 -7.09 13.59 -3.09
CA TRP A 621 -6.13 13.43 -2.01
C TRP A 621 -4.93 14.37 -2.22
N PRO A 622 -4.50 15.08 -1.17
CA PRO A 622 -3.28 15.88 -1.24
C PRO A 622 -2.03 14.97 -1.22
N ASP A 623 -0.91 15.47 -1.74
CA ASP A 623 0.35 14.72 -1.87
C ASP A 623 0.83 14.12 -0.53
N VAL A 624 0.60 14.84 0.58
CA VAL A 624 0.91 14.36 1.93
C VAL A 624 0.16 13.07 2.29
N THR A 625 -1.06 12.88 1.77
CA THR A 625 -1.83 11.64 1.96
C THR A 625 -1.24 10.48 1.17
N PHE A 626 -0.86 10.73 -0.07
CA PHE A 626 -0.19 9.71 -0.88
C PHE A 626 1.14 9.31 -0.26
N SER A 627 1.98 10.27 0.13
CA SER A 627 3.29 9.98 0.73
C SER A 627 3.16 9.20 2.04
N THR A 628 2.18 9.54 2.88
CA THR A 628 1.95 8.82 4.16
C THR A 628 1.48 7.39 3.93
N LEU A 629 0.63 7.15 2.92
CA LEU A 629 0.17 5.81 2.58
C LEU A 629 1.26 4.95 1.93
N ILE A 630 2.10 5.56 1.09
CA ILE A 630 3.29 4.92 0.52
C ILE A 630 4.27 4.55 1.63
N GLU A 631 4.56 5.46 2.56
CA GLU A 631 5.38 5.16 3.73
C GLU A 631 4.78 4.00 4.54
N LEU A 632 3.46 4.00 4.74
CA LEU A 632 2.77 2.89 5.39
C LEU A 632 2.92 1.57 4.60
N TYR A 633 2.86 1.58 3.27
CA TYR A 633 3.07 0.39 2.44
C TYR A 633 4.49 -0.14 2.55
N HIS A 634 5.49 0.73 2.37
CA HIS A 634 6.90 0.37 2.50
C HIS A 634 7.15 -0.25 3.87
N GLU A 635 6.59 0.35 4.90
CA GLU A 635 6.80 -0.13 6.24
C GLU A 635 5.97 -1.35 6.61
N MET A 636 4.77 -1.51 6.04
CA MET A 636 4.04 -2.77 6.14
C MET A 636 4.81 -3.91 5.49
N ALA A 637 5.43 -3.68 4.35
CA ALA A 637 6.32 -4.65 3.73
C ALA A 637 7.56 -4.95 4.60
N THR A 638 8.21 -3.91 5.13
CA THR A 638 9.35 -4.09 6.04
C THR A 638 8.95 -4.88 7.30
N MET A 639 7.73 -4.69 7.81
CA MET A 639 7.13 -5.43 8.92
C MET A 639 6.91 -6.92 8.61
N PHE A 640 6.71 -7.28 7.34
CA PHE A 640 6.59 -8.67 6.90
C PHE A 640 7.94 -9.37 6.69
N GLY A 641 9.06 -8.69 6.98
CA GLY A 641 10.41 -9.22 6.77
C GLY A 641 10.93 -9.02 5.35
N LEU A 642 10.24 -8.17 4.56
CA LEU A 642 10.58 -7.91 3.17
C LEU A 642 11.25 -6.54 3.11
N THR A 643 12.55 -6.53 2.91
CA THR A 643 13.31 -5.30 2.73
C THR A 643 13.58 -5.12 1.26
N HIS A 644 13.32 -3.92 0.74
CA HIS A 644 13.95 -3.53 -0.51
C HIS A 644 15.45 -3.37 -0.26
N GLU A 645 16.25 -3.98 -1.13
CA GLU A 645 17.66 -3.66 -1.16
C GLU A 645 17.83 -2.28 -1.82
N TYR A 646 18.08 -1.25 -1.00
CA TYR A 646 18.51 0.07 -1.48
C TYR A 646 19.93 0.02 -2.10
N TRP A 647 20.59 -1.13 -2.10
CA TRP A 647 21.95 -1.37 -2.58
C TRP A 647 22.16 -1.06 -4.07
N TYR A 648 21.09 -1.05 -4.87
CA TYR A 648 21.18 -0.79 -6.30
C TYR A 648 21.85 0.55 -6.63
N TYR A 649 21.67 1.59 -5.78
CA TYR A 649 22.19 2.95 -6.02
C TYR A 649 23.50 3.28 -5.30
N HIS A 650 24.02 2.37 -4.46
CA HIS A 650 25.12 2.69 -3.55
C HIS A 650 26.42 3.05 -4.28
N GLU A 651 26.70 2.40 -5.42
CA GLU A 651 27.92 2.68 -6.20
C GLU A 651 27.86 4.04 -6.89
N LEU A 652 26.71 4.38 -7.47
CA LEU A 652 26.48 5.71 -8.04
C LEU A 652 26.63 6.79 -6.95
N LEU A 653 26.14 6.51 -5.73
CA LEU A 653 26.29 7.39 -4.57
C LEU A 653 27.77 7.57 -4.18
N GLN A 654 28.49 6.47 -4.00
CA GLN A 654 29.91 6.52 -3.64
C GLN A 654 30.76 7.22 -4.71
N TYR A 655 30.48 6.95 -5.99
CA TYR A 655 31.21 7.57 -7.09
C TYR A 655 31.03 9.08 -7.10
N VAL A 656 29.80 9.57 -6.96
CA VAL A 656 29.56 11.01 -6.95
C VAL A 656 30.10 11.69 -5.71
N LYS A 657 30.02 11.03 -4.54
CA LYS A 657 30.67 11.52 -3.33
C LYS A 657 32.18 11.59 -3.46
N SER A 658 32.81 10.79 -4.33
CA SER A 658 34.26 10.86 -4.53
C SER A 658 34.70 12.12 -5.27
N ILE A 659 33.80 12.78 -6.01
CA ILE A 659 34.08 13.97 -6.80
C ILE A 659 33.89 15.22 -5.94
N HIS A 660 34.98 15.90 -5.60
CA HIS A 660 34.98 17.09 -4.73
C HIS A 660 35.52 18.36 -5.41
N ASP A 661 36.14 18.21 -6.58
CA ASP A 661 36.96 19.24 -7.24
C ASP A 661 36.21 20.03 -8.32
N ARG A 662 34.97 19.64 -8.65
CA ARG A 662 34.20 20.17 -9.78
C ARG A 662 32.70 20.05 -9.58
N ASN A 663 31.93 20.71 -10.44
CA ASN A 663 30.47 20.62 -10.43
C ASN A 663 30.00 19.29 -11.03
N VAL A 664 29.01 18.66 -10.40
CA VAL A 664 28.42 17.40 -10.88
C VAL A 664 26.94 17.60 -11.24
N ILE A 665 26.55 17.11 -12.40
CA ILE A 665 25.16 17.09 -12.87
C ILE A 665 24.77 15.65 -13.15
N LEU A 666 23.58 15.27 -12.74
CA LEU A 666 23.00 13.97 -13.03
C LEU A 666 21.97 14.12 -14.15
N THR A 667 22.07 13.25 -15.15
CA THR A 667 21.08 13.16 -16.22
C THR A 667 20.72 11.70 -16.47
N GLY A 668 19.50 11.47 -16.94
CA GLY A 668 19.00 10.15 -17.24
C GLY A 668 17.79 10.21 -18.15
N HIS A 669 17.30 9.04 -18.53
CA HIS A 669 16.04 8.87 -19.26
C HIS A 669 15.27 7.71 -18.67
N SER A 670 13.93 7.78 -18.68
CA SER A 670 13.05 6.72 -18.15
C SER A 670 13.45 6.35 -16.72
N LEU A 671 13.66 5.07 -16.41
CA LEU A 671 14.21 4.60 -15.14
C LEU A 671 15.43 5.41 -14.69
N GLY A 672 16.37 5.73 -15.59
CA GLY A 672 17.60 6.45 -15.28
C GLY A 672 17.34 7.86 -14.71
N SER A 673 16.28 8.53 -15.15
CA SER A 673 15.83 9.79 -14.54
C SER A 673 15.35 9.56 -13.10
N GLY A 674 14.55 8.52 -12.87
CA GLY A 674 14.10 8.12 -11.54
C GLY A 674 15.24 7.70 -10.59
N GLN A 675 16.26 7.02 -11.11
CA GLN A 675 17.45 6.64 -10.35
C GLN A 675 18.29 7.84 -9.93
N THR A 676 18.38 8.88 -10.78
CA THR A 676 19.06 10.13 -10.42
C THR A 676 18.32 10.89 -9.30
N TYR A 677 17.00 10.74 -9.19
CA TYR A 677 16.17 11.32 -8.13
C TYR A 677 16.26 10.56 -6.81
N SER A 678 16.14 9.22 -6.82
CA SER A 678 16.16 8.36 -5.62
C SER A 678 17.46 8.52 -4.82
N LYS A 679 18.57 8.72 -5.54
CA LYS A 679 19.89 9.05 -5.02
C LYS A 679 19.87 10.20 -4.00
N LEU A 680 19.13 11.27 -4.26
CA LEU A 680 19.21 12.48 -3.46
C LEU A 680 18.27 12.46 -2.24
N VAL A 681 17.11 11.81 -2.36
CA VAL A 681 16.23 11.55 -1.22
C VAL A 681 16.95 10.68 -0.18
N HIS A 682 17.68 9.67 -0.64
CA HIS A 682 18.43 8.78 0.25
C HIS A 682 19.67 9.47 0.88
N ASP A 683 20.38 10.32 0.15
CA ASP A 683 21.60 10.96 0.68
C ASP A 683 21.29 12.06 1.71
N ILE A 684 20.15 12.73 1.57
CA ILE A 684 19.74 13.80 2.49
C ILE A 684 18.95 13.25 3.69
N ALA A 685 18.21 12.15 3.52
CA ALA A 685 17.51 11.49 4.63
C ALA A 685 18.42 10.57 5.49
N GLY A 686 19.58 10.16 4.96
CA GLY A 686 20.54 9.29 5.65
C GLY A 686 21.50 10.01 6.60
N GLN A 687 21.58 11.35 6.54
CA GLN A 687 22.18 12.17 7.59
C GLN A 687 21.04 12.79 8.41
N ASP A 688 21.22 13.01 9.72
CA ASP A 688 20.25 13.57 10.68
C ASP A 688 19.70 14.99 10.34
N MET A 689 19.74 15.43 9.08
CA MET A 689 19.16 16.67 8.59
C MET A 689 17.71 16.45 8.16
N GLN A 690 16.80 17.28 8.69
CA GLN A 690 15.47 17.45 8.12
C GLN A 690 15.61 17.84 6.64
N VAL A 691 15.18 16.95 5.75
CA VAL A 691 15.18 17.18 4.30
C VAL A 691 14.20 18.31 3.99
N ASP A 692 14.71 19.45 3.55
CA ASP A 692 13.88 20.50 2.96
C ASP A 692 13.50 20.09 1.53
N ARG A 693 12.42 19.32 1.43
CA ARG A 693 11.87 18.82 0.16
C ARG A 693 11.61 19.94 -0.85
N SER A 694 11.37 21.18 -0.39
CA SER A 694 11.12 22.33 -1.27
C SER A 694 12.33 22.73 -2.12
N ARG A 695 13.56 22.72 -1.57
CA ARG A 695 14.79 23.03 -2.33
C ARG A 695 15.08 22.02 -3.44
N LEU A 696 14.73 20.75 -3.21
CA LEU A 696 14.98 19.67 -4.16
C LEU A 696 14.17 19.84 -5.45
N HIS A 697 12.94 20.33 -5.31
CA HIS A 697 12.06 20.60 -6.44
C HIS A 697 12.52 21.81 -7.27
N HIS A 698 13.22 22.77 -6.68
CA HIS A 698 13.71 23.97 -7.38
C HIS A 698 14.99 23.75 -8.19
N GLU A 699 15.88 22.89 -7.72
CA GLU A 699 17.17 22.65 -8.36
C GLU A 699 17.05 21.70 -9.54
N SER A 700 15.80 21.41 -9.99
CA SER A 700 15.56 20.37 -10.93
C SER A 700 14.51 20.56 -12.03
N THR A 701 14.73 19.90 -13.17
CA THR A 701 13.93 20.07 -14.41
C THR A 701 13.51 18.74 -15.01
N CYS A 702 12.23 18.58 -15.37
CA CYS A 702 11.74 17.35 -15.99
C CYS A 702 11.15 17.63 -17.38
N VAL A 703 11.43 16.77 -18.34
CA VAL A 703 10.85 16.82 -19.68
C VAL A 703 9.77 15.75 -19.79
N LEU A 704 8.55 16.18 -20.09
CA LEU A 704 7.36 15.34 -20.02
C LEU A 704 6.64 15.37 -21.38
N PRO A 705 6.82 14.34 -22.22
CA PRO A 705 6.09 14.22 -23.47
C PRO A 705 4.59 14.06 -23.24
N GLU A 706 3.79 14.81 -23.98
CA GLU A 706 2.33 14.64 -23.97
C GLU A 706 1.95 13.22 -24.39
N TYR A 707 0.91 12.69 -23.73
CA TYR A 707 0.37 11.34 -23.96
C TYR A 707 1.32 10.18 -23.65
N ASP A 708 2.52 10.43 -23.12
CA ASP A 708 3.37 9.34 -22.65
C ASP A 708 2.82 8.76 -21.33
N PRO A 709 2.38 7.48 -21.33
CA PRO A 709 1.79 6.87 -20.16
C PRO A 709 2.78 6.74 -19.00
N VAL A 710 4.08 6.56 -19.29
CA VAL A 710 5.10 6.39 -18.24
C VAL A 710 5.35 7.72 -17.56
N THR A 711 5.50 8.81 -18.33
CA THR A 711 5.70 10.13 -17.73
C THR A 711 4.45 10.70 -17.09
N MET A 712 3.24 10.37 -17.54
CA MET A 712 2.02 10.67 -16.79
C MET A 712 2.01 10.06 -15.39
N ILE A 713 2.67 8.91 -15.22
CA ILE A 713 2.91 8.27 -13.92
C ILE A 713 4.13 8.91 -13.22
N ASP A 714 5.17 9.29 -13.96
CA ASP A 714 6.43 9.89 -13.48
C ASP A 714 6.35 11.41 -13.17
N THR A 715 5.28 12.13 -13.53
CA THR A 715 5.06 13.53 -13.11
C THR A 715 5.01 13.70 -11.59
N GLN A 716 4.88 12.59 -10.85
CA GLN A 716 5.02 12.52 -9.40
C GLN A 716 6.47 12.33 -8.92
N SER A 717 7.46 12.12 -9.81
CA SER A 717 8.82 11.65 -9.46
C SER A 717 10.03 12.10 -10.30
N GLY A 718 9.92 12.66 -11.51
CA GLY A 718 11.11 12.90 -12.38
C GLY A 718 11.69 14.32 -12.34
N LEU A 719 13.04 14.48 -12.28
CA LEU A 719 13.79 15.74 -12.08
C LEU A 719 15.30 15.67 -12.52
N ILE A 720 15.83 16.62 -13.32
CA ILE A 720 17.27 16.85 -13.66
C ILE A 720 17.88 17.76 -12.61
N GLN A 721 18.87 17.37 -11.79
CA GLN A 721 19.22 18.15 -10.58
C GLN A 721 20.69 18.61 -10.43
N ARG A 722 20.89 19.79 -9.81
CA ARG A 722 22.19 20.39 -9.39
C ARG A 722 22.51 20.02 -7.92
N SER A 723 23.79 19.73 -7.60
CA SER A 723 24.21 19.35 -6.23
C SER A 723 24.53 20.57 -5.34
N PRO A 724 24.05 20.67 -4.09
CA PRO A 724 24.27 21.84 -3.23
C PRO A 724 25.30 21.59 -2.11
N TYR A 725 26.40 22.37 -2.12
CA TYR A 725 27.15 22.64 -0.88
C TYR A 725 26.90 24.11 -0.47
N THR A 726 26.22 24.31 0.68
CA THR A 726 25.97 25.52 1.52
C THR A 726 24.64 26.36 1.40
N PRO A 727 24.13 27.03 2.48
CA PRO A 727 22.76 27.61 2.61
C PRO A 727 22.71 29.14 2.92
N PRO A 728 21.57 29.80 3.28
CA PRO A 728 20.14 29.64 2.91
C PRO A 728 19.44 30.97 2.49
N PHE A 729 18.21 30.93 1.92
CA PHE A 729 16.99 31.64 2.38
C PHE A 729 15.80 31.61 1.36
N VAL A 730 14.59 31.30 1.88
CA VAL A 730 13.21 31.56 1.38
C VAL A 730 12.55 30.59 0.36
N TRP A 731 11.25 30.34 0.63
CA TRP A 731 10.24 29.37 0.16
C TRP A 731 9.69 29.54 -1.28
N SER A 732 9.29 28.44 -1.96
CA SER A 732 7.97 28.23 -2.65
C SER A 732 7.93 27.09 -3.70
N ASP A 733 7.12 26.04 -3.52
CA ASP A 733 6.97 24.85 -4.39
C ASP A 733 6.85 25.07 -5.92
N VAL A 734 7.93 24.90 -6.71
CA VAL A 734 7.83 24.71 -8.18
C VAL A 734 8.98 23.86 -8.73
N VAL A 735 8.66 22.67 -9.24
CA VAL A 735 9.48 21.97 -10.26
C VAL A 735 9.27 22.65 -11.61
N VAL A 736 10.34 22.92 -12.36
CA VAL A 736 10.20 23.33 -13.76
C VAL A 736 9.88 22.10 -14.61
N VAL A 737 8.58 21.82 -14.74
CA VAL A 737 8.03 20.84 -15.68
C VAL A 737 8.01 21.46 -17.08
N SER A 738 8.79 20.90 -17.99
CA SER A 738 8.72 21.22 -19.42
C SER A 738 7.87 20.17 -20.13
N SER A 739 6.59 20.47 -20.35
CA SER A 739 5.76 19.65 -21.22
C SER A 739 6.15 19.86 -22.68
N ILE A 740 6.36 18.77 -23.42
CA ILE A 740 6.66 18.78 -24.86
C ILE A 740 5.62 17.97 -25.61
N THR A 741 5.37 18.27 -26.87
CA THR A 741 4.41 17.51 -27.68
C THR A 741 5.05 16.19 -28.14
N CYS A 742 4.24 15.14 -28.30
CA CYS A 742 4.68 13.90 -28.93
C CYS A 742 4.28 13.87 -30.40
N ASP A 743 5.21 13.52 -31.30
CA ASP A 743 4.98 13.44 -32.75
C ASP A 743 4.19 12.18 -33.18
N THR A 744 4.15 11.17 -32.32
CA THR A 744 3.49 9.88 -32.55
C THR A 744 2.41 9.56 -31.50
N PRO A 745 1.44 10.46 -31.23
CA PRO A 745 0.48 10.27 -30.15
C PRO A 745 -0.45 9.07 -30.41
N HIS A 746 -0.66 8.71 -31.69
CA HIS A 746 -1.39 7.51 -32.10
C HIS A 746 -0.67 6.19 -31.74
N LEU A 747 0.62 6.25 -31.45
CA LEU A 747 1.46 5.14 -30.96
C LEU A 747 1.88 5.33 -29.49
N SER A 748 1.24 6.24 -28.75
CA SER A 748 1.53 6.50 -27.34
C SER A 748 1.41 5.26 -26.44
N MET A 749 0.35 4.47 -26.62
CA MET A 749 0.13 3.20 -25.89
C MET A 749 1.17 2.12 -26.23
N GLN A 750 1.94 2.33 -27.29
CA GLN A 750 3.06 1.51 -27.72
C GLN A 750 4.40 2.05 -27.20
N LEU A 751 4.39 2.98 -26.23
CA LEU A 751 5.56 3.64 -25.65
C LEU A 751 6.37 4.49 -26.64
N SER A 752 5.84 4.80 -27.83
CA SER A 752 6.56 5.60 -28.83
C SER A 752 6.92 7.00 -28.33
N CYS A 753 6.02 7.64 -27.56
CA CYS A 753 6.25 8.94 -26.93
C CYS A 753 7.25 8.89 -25.77
N HIS A 754 7.47 7.71 -25.19
CA HIS A 754 8.42 7.51 -24.09
C HIS A 754 9.87 7.30 -24.58
N MET A 755 10.08 7.16 -25.89
CA MET A 755 11.43 6.90 -26.41
C MET A 755 12.24 8.19 -26.48
N ILE A 756 13.43 8.21 -25.87
CA ILE A 756 14.34 9.36 -25.87
C ILE A 756 14.70 9.83 -27.29
N GLN A 757 14.74 8.92 -28.25
CA GLN A 757 14.99 9.24 -29.65
C GLN A 757 13.92 10.17 -30.24
N GLY A 758 12.64 9.89 -29.93
CA GLY A 758 11.52 10.72 -30.35
C GLY A 758 11.58 12.08 -29.64
N THR A 759 11.83 12.09 -28.34
CA THR A 759 12.02 13.31 -27.54
C THR A 759 13.16 14.17 -28.09
N LEU A 760 14.29 13.57 -28.45
CA LEU A 760 15.44 14.28 -29.01
C LEU A 760 15.13 14.91 -30.37
N CYS A 761 14.48 14.17 -31.29
CA CYS A 761 14.06 14.75 -32.57
C CYS A 761 13.06 15.89 -32.38
N ASN A 762 12.12 15.72 -31.47
CA ASN A 762 11.11 16.74 -31.22
C ASN A 762 11.75 18.01 -30.61
N LEU A 763 12.66 17.87 -29.63
CA LEU A 763 13.45 18.99 -29.11
C LEU A 763 14.29 19.67 -30.20
N LEU A 764 14.96 18.91 -31.08
CA LEU A 764 15.72 19.48 -32.20
C LEU A 764 14.82 20.25 -33.19
N GLN A 765 13.60 19.78 -33.44
CA GLN A 765 12.69 20.45 -34.36
C GLN A 765 12.11 21.75 -33.77
N HIS A 766 11.83 21.79 -32.46
CA HIS A 766 11.15 22.92 -31.83
C HIS A 766 12.11 23.91 -31.14
N CYS A 767 13.21 23.42 -30.56
CA CYS A 767 14.26 24.23 -29.94
C CYS A 767 15.44 24.50 -30.88
N GLY A 768 15.62 23.71 -31.93
CA GLY A 768 16.81 23.78 -32.77
C GLY A 768 18.01 23.14 -32.06
N ASP A 769 19.20 23.39 -32.60
CA ASP A 769 20.45 23.09 -31.91
C ASP A 769 21.32 24.34 -31.86
N ASP A 770 21.52 24.87 -30.65
CA ASP A 770 22.28 26.10 -30.43
C ASP A 770 23.75 25.98 -30.81
N ARG A 771 24.27 24.75 -30.84
CA ARG A 771 25.64 24.44 -31.27
C ARG A 771 25.72 24.20 -32.79
N GLY A 772 24.59 24.21 -33.49
CA GLY A 772 24.50 24.07 -34.94
C GLY A 772 25.02 22.75 -35.50
N ARG A 773 24.93 21.64 -34.74
CA ARG A 773 25.55 20.35 -35.06
C ARG A 773 24.73 19.48 -36.00
N PHE A 774 23.40 19.62 -36.01
CA PHE A 774 22.51 18.74 -36.77
C PHE A 774 21.76 19.50 -37.86
N SER A 775 21.64 18.90 -39.05
CA SER A 775 20.84 19.41 -40.17
C SER A 775 19.48 18.74 -40.31
N SER A 776 19.33 17.50 -39.83
CA SER A 776 18.06 16.77 -39.84
C SER A 776 17.97 15.72 -38.73
N CYS A 777 16.74 15.40 -38.34
CA CYS A 777 16.41 14.34 -37.40
C CYS A 777 15.17 13.58 -37.89
N GLN A 778 15.26 12.25 -37.97
CA GLN A 778 14.14 11.37 -38.29
C GLN A 778 14.02 10.26 -37.26
N PHE A 779 12.81 10.07 -36.75
CA PHE A 779 12.47 9.04 -35.77
C PHE A 779 11.45 8.06 -36.37
N GLU A 780 11.75 6.77 -36.29
CA GLU A 780 10.84 5.70 -36.68
C GLU A 780 10.62 4.73 -35.51
N HIS A 781 9.36 4.30 -35.35
CA HIS A 781 8.94 3.35 -34.32
C HIS A 781 8.17 2.18 -34.96
N ARG A 782 8.68 0.95 -34.80
CA ARG A 782 8.14 -0.28 -35.42
C ARG A 782 8.10 -1.44 -34.41
N ILE A 783 6.95 -1.68 -33.77
CA ILE A 783 6.82 -2.74 -32.75
C ILE A 783 6.82 -4.17 -33.29
N THR A 784 6.52 -4.38 -34.56
CA THR A 784 6.21 -5.71 -35.12
C THR A 784 7.33 -6.75 -34.99
N SER A 785 8.55 -6.35 -34.64
CA SER A 785 9.74 -7.20 -34.53
C SER A 785 10.29 -7.39 -33.10
N LEU A 786 9.77 -6.69 -32.08
CA LEU A 786 10.30 -6.75 -30.70
C LEU A 786 10.31 -8.19 -30.14
N SER A 787 9.25 -8.95 -30.36
CA SER A 787 9.14 -10.31 -29.84
C SER A 787 10.12 -11.29 -30.48
N GLN A 788 10.52 -11.06 -31.74
CA GLN A 788 11.49 -11.91 -32.44
C GLN A 788 12.90 -11.61 -31.91
N ASP A 789 13.29 -10.33 -31.82
CA ASP A 789 14.62 -9.94 -31.34
C ASP A 789 14.86 -10.33 -29.88
N VAL A 790 13.88 -10.11 -29.00
CA VAL A 790 14.01 -10.50 -27.58
C VAL A 790 14.06 -12.02 -27.46
N PHE A 791 13.28 -12.75 -28.26
CA PHE A 791 13.32 -14.21 -28.27
C PHE A 791 14.67 -14.74 -28.78
N GLU A 792 15.21 -14.18 -29.86
CA GLU A 792 16.50 -14.60 -30.42
C GLU A 792 17.67 -14.21 -29.50
N ALA A 793 17.77 -12.95 -29.07
CA ALA A 793 18.91 -12.45 -28.30
C ALA A 793 18.96 -12.98 -26.85
N VAL A 794 17.81 -13.32 -26.27
CA VAL A 794 17.72 -13.82 -24.89
C VAL A 794 17.46 -15.32 -24.86
N PHE A 795 16.39 -15.81 -25.51
CA PHE A 795 15.95 -17.19 -25.27
C PHE A 795 16.79 -18.23 -26.01
N VAL A 796 17.35 -17.91 -27.18
CA VAL A 796 18.19 -18.85 -27.94
C VAL A 796 19.57 -19.04 -27.30
N ASP A 797 20.14 -17.97 -26.72
CA ASP A 797 21.48 -18.01 -26.11
C ASP A 797 21.46 -18.36 -24.60
N VAL A 798 20.41 -17.92 -23.87
CA VAL A 798 20.31 -18.13 -22.41
C VAL A 798 19.62 -19.44 -22.04
N LEU A 799 18.66 -19.94 -22.82
CA LEU A 799 17.94 -21.19 -22.53
C LEU A 799 18.24 -22.25 -23.60
N SER A 800 18.82 -23.38 -23.20
CA SER A 800 18.90 -24.52 -24.11
C SER A 800 17.48 -24.94 -24.53
N PRO A 801 17.25 -25.41 -25.77
CA PRO A 801 15.94 -25.92 -26.19
C PRO A 801 15.38 -26.99 -25.24
N THR A 802 16.27 -27.74 -24.58
CA THR A 802 15.96 -28.76 -23.58
C THR A 802 15.47 -28.18 -22.24
N THR A 803 16.01 -27.04 -21.78
CA THR A 803 15.56 -26.38 -20.54
C THR A 803 14.23 -25.66 -20.74
N LEU A 804 14.02 -25.03 -21.91
CA LEU A 804 12.73 -24.44 -22.27
C LEU A 804 11.62 -25.51 -22.36
N SER A 805 11.92 -26.65 -23.00
CA SER A 805 11.00 -27.80 -23.06
C SER A 805 10.72 -28.38 -21.66
N GLY A 806 11.74 -28.49 -20.81
CA GLY A 806 11.59 -28.92 -19.41
C GLY A 806 10.73 -27.98 -18.57
N LEU A 807 10.91 -26.66 -18.71
CA LEU A 807 10.11 -25.64 -18.03
C LEU A 807 8.64 -25.68 -18.50
N LEU A 808 8.41 -25.75 -19.82
CA LEU A 808 7.08 -25.86 -20.40
C LEU A 808 6.39 -27.17 -19.99
N MET A 809 7.12 -28.28 -19.91
CA MET A 809 6.60 -29.54 -19.38
C MET A 809 6.26 -29.44 -17.90
N ALA A 810 7.10 -28.80 -17.08
CA ALA A 810 6.84 -28.60 -15.65
C ALA A 810 5.60 -27.72 -15.43
N VAL A 811 5.47 -26.63 -16.19
CA VAL A 811 4.29 -25.76 -16.17
C VAL A 811 3.04 -26.52 -16.63
N ALA A 812 3.13 -27.31 -17.70
CA ALA A 812 2.03 -28.14 -18.16
C ALA A 812 1.63 -29.20 -17.12
N LEU A 813 2.59 -29.81 -16.41
CA LEU A 813 2.35 -30.74 -15.30
C LEU A 813 1.66 -30.06 -14.13
N VAL A 814 2.12 -28.89 -13.70
CA VAL A 814 1.50 -28.11 -12.62
C VAL A 814 0.09 -27.69 -13.01
N LEU A 815 -0.12 -27.17 -14.21
CA LEU A 815 -1.44 -26.80 -14.73
C LEU A 815 -2.37 -28.02 -14.83
N SER A 816 -1.84 -29.18 -15.23
CA SER A 816 -2.58 -30.44 -15.28
C SER A 816 -2.97 -30.93 -13.87
N LEU A 817 -2.09 -30.82 -12.88
CA LEU A 817 -2.37 -31.15 -11.48
C LEU A 817 -3.41 -30.20 -10.85
N VAL A 818 -3.30 -28.89 -11.11
CA VAL A 818 -4.29 -27.89 -10.68
C VAL A 818 -5.64 -28.17 -11.34
N ARG A 819 -5.66 -28.41 -12.65
CA ARG A 819 -6.87 -28.80 -13.39
C ARG A 819 -7.47 -30.08 -12.84
N HIS A 820 -6.65 -31.09 -12.54
CA HIS A 820 -7.09 -32.35 -11.94
C HIS A 820 -7.74 -32.12 -10.58
N LYS A 821 -7.12 -31.30 -9.71
CA LYS A 821 -7.64 -30.92 -8.39
C LYS A 821 -8.96 -30.15 -8.48
N ILE A 822 -9.09 -29.22 -9.44
CA ILE A 822 -10.34 -28.48 -9.70
C ILE A 822 -11.44 -29.44 -10.17
N ILE A 823 -11.13 -30.38 -11.07
CA ILE A 823 -12.09 -31.36 -11.59
C ILE A 823 -12.53 -32.34 -10.49
N THR A 824 -11.61 -32.83 -9.65
CA THR A 824 -11.96 -33.70 -8.51
C THR A 824 -12.83 -32.95 -7.50
N HIS A 825 -12.53 -31.68 -7.19
CA HIS A 825 -13.39 -30.86 -6.35
C HIS A 825 -14.79 -30.66 -6.94
N ARG A 826 -14.89 -30.45 -8.26
CA ARG A 826 -16.18 -30.35 -8.98
C ARG A 826 -16.96 -31.67 -8.92
N ARG A 827 -16.32 -32.81 -9.18
CA ARG A 827 -16.97 -34.14 -9.12
C ARG A 827 -17.50 -34.44 -7.71
N LEU A 828 -16.71 -34.15 -6.67
CA LEU A 828 -17.14 -34.33 -5.27
C LEU A 828 -18.30 -33.40 -4.88
N SER A 829 -18.37 -32.20 -5.45
CA SER A 829 -19.50 -31.29 -5.22
C SER A 829 -20.80 -31.75 -5.92
N VAL A 830 -20.69 -32.45 -7.04
CA VAL A 830 -21.84 -32.98 -7.80
C VAL A 830 -22.38 -34.25 -7.15
N THR A 831 -21.52 -35.17 -6.68
CA THR A 831 -21.96 -36.37 -5.95
C THR A 831 -22.55 -36.09 -4.58
N ALA A 832 -22.20 -34.97 -3.93
CA ALA A 832 -22.84 -34.53 -2.68
C ALA A 832 -24.27 -33.95 -2.87
N SER A 833 -24.71 -33.74 -4.11
CA SER A 833 -26.00 -33.10 -4.44
C SER A 833 -27.07 -34.05 -5.01
N SER A 834 -26.78 -35.34 -5.16
CA SER A 834 -27.80 -36.34 -5.51
C SER A 834 -28.65 -36.69 -4.27
N PRO A 835 -29.99 -36.54 -4.31
CA PRO A 835 -30.86 -37.04 -3.25
C PRO A 835 -30.82 -38.58 -3.25
N SER A 836 -30.71 -39.20 -2.07
CA SER A 836 -30.90 -40.65 -1.95
C SER A 836 -32.32 -41.03 -2.38
N PRO A 837 -32.56 -42.15 -3.08
CA PRO A 837 -33.91 -42.57 -3.41
C PRO A 837 -34.65 -42.95 -2.13
N SER A 838 -35.75 -42.26 -1.86
CA SER A 838 -36.67 -42.59 -0.78
C SER A 838 -37.42 -43.88 -1.15
N ASN A 839 -37.24 -44.93 -0.34
CA ASN A 839 -38.08 -46.11 -0.32
C ASN A 839 -39.51 -45.72 0.10
N HIS A 840 -40.39 -45.46 -0.87
CA HIS A 840 -41.82 -45.40 -0.63
C HIS A 840 -42.43 -46.79 -0.82
N LYS A 841 -42.74 -47.45 0.30
CA LYS A 841 -43.72 -48.54 0.34
C LYS A 841 -45.09 -47.97 -0.04
N THR A 842 -45.64 -48.47 -1.13
CA THR A 842 -47.01 -48.29 -1.55
C THR A 842 -47.93 -49.18 -0.70
N SER A 843 -48.79 -48.56 0.10
CA SER A 843 -50.08 -49.13 0.47
C SER A 843 -51.11 -48.01 0.42
N HIS A 844 -51.95 -48.02 -0.59
CA HIS A 844 -53.28 -47.47 -0.44
C HIS A 844 -54.28 -48.40 -1.09
N ASP A 845 -55.07 -48.99 -0.20
CA ASP A 845 -56.31 -49.66 -0.47
C ASP A 845 -57.34 -48.71 -1.09
N THR A 846 -58.25 -49.39 -1.78
CA THR A 846 -59.38 -48.90 -2.55
C THR A 846 -60.44 -48.14 -1.74
N SER A 847 -61.03 -47.11 -2.37
CA SER A 847 -62.46 -47.03 -2.75
C SER A 847 -63.12 -45.66 -2.54
N ARG A 848 -63.81 -45.26 -3.63
CA ARG A 848 -64.84 -44.23 -3.83
C ARG A 848 -64.45 -42.76 -3.84
#